data_AF-A0ABD3NZJ8-F1
#
_entry.id   AF-A0ABD3NZJ8-F1
#
_cell.length_a   1.000
_cell.length_b   1.000
_cell.length_c   1.000
_cell.angle_alpha   90.00
_cell.angle_beta   90.00
_cell.angle_gamma   90.00
#
_symmetry.space_group_name_H-M   'P 1'
#
loop_
_entity.id
_entity.type
_entity.pdbx_description
1 polymer ?
#
loop_
_entity_poly.entity_id
_entity_poly.type
_entity_poly.pdbx_seq_one_letter_code
_entity_poly.pdbx_strand_id
1 'polypeptide(L)'
;MRTVALSRLPNLYLGTMTFGWKAQTSSPVDDAIAATMVQSFINHSANAPSVHIDTARIYAGGDSERMLGSALSNLEGGLSSNILLGTKAHPSQPDGLSSKGIRAQLDASLASMGVASVNEYYLHQPDENNSLLESLQTLNTLVQDGIISSIGMSNYHAAEVQRAFDLCNEYNLAKPTVYQGLYNPLNRCVEDELLPVLRQNGCAFVAYNPLAAGLLTGKHQKDTVVAGRFKDNPNYLPRFYTDANFEAVQLIRSSCDTADIPMVEATYRWLLCHSALNGELKDGVLIGASSMHQLEENLKSFSYAKDSSELELPCELVGAFDAAWDVIRGGHERPFPYWRSYSSDMPNRVDLDPGVSVETEIQNDSNGYEWKIVMFPGGTAHSDEGFVAAVLSPDECINRVQPNAKCQFSVKHRKGQSVHEIDFDYPMKDGSVAHNFIRRSDLIGNPDKYLIDNCLHIDVSIQIVERAVVDFEYNRLMSLLGKNMVAHYNAFGEYIYPMSPRNGADLIFKIQIGDEMLRAHSLIINANAPILAESYKKTDNSEIIVDIHGTFPKVFNILLCYIYAEVLPDLNDMLEYGRQIIDTANKYDIDELKSIVEAELVRCRILDKKNVCDWLLFADSTVCLQMKNYAISFLKLHAHEVLASEHSSELKESPEFMMELFLGAIPEHTYDSALYANSSVRAAFNTNSSDPLGPNNCNPTWSLAPLCCSVLGMDPWIGTDTEGKPPRLIGIVITSLANAVVESRPDPFSESITTGKESAVGTRITSTPSESSSATEHRKVFSKDCDSFALTVAAAS
;
A
#
# COMPACT_ATOMS: atom_id res chain seq x y z
N MET A 1 8.21 -48.98 16.51
CA MET A 1 9.27 -47.95 16.65
C MET A 1 10.19 -48.08 15.46
N ARG A 2 10.14 -47.14 14.52
CA ARG A 2 11.08 -47.05 13.40
C ARG A 2 12.12 -46.01 13.79
N THR A 3 13.25 -46.48 14.30
CA THR A 3 14.43 -45.65 14.60
C THR A 3 14.77 -44.78 13.39
N VAL A 4 14.62 -43.45 13.51
CA VAL A 4 14.87 -42.50 12.42
C VAL A 4 16.38 -42.32 12.26
N ALA A 5 16.99 -42.83 11.19
CA ALA A 5 18.42 -42.59 10.95
C ALA A 5 18.74 -41.09 10.94
N LEU A 6 19.86 -40.66 11.54
CA LEU A 6 20.26 -39.24 11.62
C LEU A 6 20.33 -38.53 10.25
N SER A 7 20.57 -39.27 9.17
CA SER A 7 20.54 -38.77 7.80
C SER A 7 19.15 -38.36 7.29
N ARG A 8 18.08 -38.62 8.05
CA ARG A 8 16.69 -38.26 7.74
C ARG A 8 16.25 -36.96 8.41
N LEU A 9 17.04 -36.39 9.30
CA LEU A 9 16.67 -35.15 9.97
C LEU A 9 16.67 -33.99 8.97
N PRO A 10 15.65 -33.11 8.99
CA PRO A 10 15.62 -31.91 8.18
C PRO A 10 16.84 -31.00 8.44
N ASN A 11 17.28 -30.30 7.39
CA ASN A 11 18.31 -29.27 7.46
C ASN A 11 17.89 -28.14 8.40
N LEU A 12 18.86 -27.56 9.11
CA LEU A 12 18.61 -26.43 10.00
C LEU A 12 18.97 -25.11 9.29
N TYR A 13 18.03 -24.16 9.31
CA TYR A 13 18.20 -22.82 8.73
C TYR A 13 18.10 -21.74 9.83
N LEU A 14 19.01 -20.78 9.83
CA LEU A 14 18.91 -19.57 10.66
C LEU A 14 18.12 -18.49 9.92
N GLY A 15 16.96 -18.10 10.44
CA GLY A 15 16.19 -16.96 9.96
C GLY A 15 16.61 -15.64 10.60
N THR A 16 16.81 -14.61 9.78
CA THR A 16 17.37 -13.31 10.20
C THR A 16 16.37 -12.15 10.20
N MET A 17 15.06 -12.43 10.07
CA MET A 17 13.99 -11.41 10.01
C MET A 17 14.01 -10.42 11.19
N THR A 18 14.51 -10.83 12.36
CA THR A 18 14.59 -9.98 13.57
C THR A 18 15.76 -9.00 13.54
N PHE A 19 16.76 -9.21 12.69
CA PHE A 19 17.98 -8.42 12.67
C PHE A 19 17.65 -7.01 12.18
N GLY A 20 17.93 -6.00 13.01
CA GLY A 20 17.66 -4.60 12.70
C GLY A 20 16.18 -4.22 12.77
N TRP A 21 15.31 -5.12 13.23
CA TRP A 21 13.87 -4.85 13.28
C TRP A 21 13.50 -3.93 14.46
N LYS A 22 13.51 -2.62 14.21
CA LYS A 22 13.28 -1.57 15.23
C LYS A 22 11.92 -1.61 15.91
N ALA A 23 10.88 -2.13 15.24
CA ALA A 23 9.55 -2.24 15.85
C ALA A 23 9.50 -3.29 16.96
N GLN A 24 10.46 -4.23 17.00
CA GLN A 24 10.58 -5.19 18.09
C GLN A 24 11.23 -4.57 19.32
N THR A 25 10.43 -3.84 20.08
CA THR A 25 10.91 -3.09 21.27
C THR A 25 11.28 -3.99 22.45
N SER A 26 10.68 -5.18 22.53
CA SER A 26 10.87 -6.12 23.64
C SER A 26 12.22 -6.85 23.64
N SER A 27 12.83 -6.98 22.46
CA SER A 27 14.09 -7.74 22.26
C SER A 27 14.71 -7.34 20.91
N PRO A 28 15.22 -6.11 20.79
CA PRO A 28 15.85 -5.65 19.56
C PRO A 28 17.15 -6.42 19.32
N VAL A 29 17.38 -6.81 18.07
CA VAL A 29 18.63 -7.44 17.64
C VAL A 29 19.46 -6.38 16.91
N ASP A 30 20.54 -5.93 17.56
CA ASP A 30 21.54 -5.02 17.00
C ASP A 30 22.71 -5.78 16.36
N ASP A 31 23.70 -5.06 15.80
CA ASP A 31 24.82 -5.67 15.06
C ASP A 31 25.63 -6.65 15.93
N ALA A 32 25.81 -6.34 17.22
CA ALA A 32 26.57 -7.18 18.14
C ALA A 32 25.82 -8.48 18.48
N ILE A 33 24.51 -8.39 18.73
CA ILE A 33 23.67 -9.57 18.97
C ILE A 33 23.57 -10.41 17.69
N ALA A 34 23.35 -9.80 16.53
CA ALA A 34 23.30 -10.49 15.24
C ALA A 34 24.60 -11.27 14.95
N ALA A 35 25.76 -10.64 15.15
CA ALA A 35 27.06 -11.30 14.98
C ALA A 35 27.21 -12.50 15.93
N THR A 36 26.82 -12.33 17.20
CA THR A 36 26.87 -13.42 18.19
C THR A 36 25.92 -14.56 17.82
N MET A 37 24.72 -14.25 17.32
CA MET A 37 23.75 -15.24 16.87
C MET A 37 24.26 -16.05 15.68
N VAL A 38 24.80 -15.37 14.66
CA VAL A 38 25.38 -16.01 13.47
C VAL A 38 26.54 -16.92 13.87
N GLN A 39 27.47 -16.43 14.70
CA GLN A 39 28.60 -17.22 15.16
C GLN A 39 28.16 -18.44 15.98
N SER A 40 27.20 -18.26 16.90
CA SER A 40 26.66 -19.36 17.71
C SER A 40 26.01 -20.44 16.85
N PHE A 41 25.23 -20.03 15.84
CA PHE A 41 24.60 -20.92 14.88
C PHE A 41 25.61 -21.70 14.04
N ILE A 42 26.64 -21.03 13.51
CA ILE A 42 27.73 -21.66 12.76
C ILE A 42 28.48 -22.66 13.63
N ASN A 43 28.82 -22.29 14.87
CA ASN A 43 29.52 -23.17 15.81
C ASN A 43 28.70 -24.42 16.14
N HIS A 44 27.40 -24.26 16.36
CA HIS A 44 26.50 -25.39 16.57
C HIS A 44 26.44 -26.31 15.34
N SER A 45 26.46 -25.72 14.15
CA SER A 45 26.34 -26.43 12.87
C SER A 45 27.68 -26.84 12.27
N ALA A 46 28.79 -26.75 13.01
CA ALA A 46 30.14 -26.93 12.45
C ALA A 46 30.40 -28.34 11.87
N ASN A 47 29.68 -29.35 12.35
CA ASN A 47 29.76 -30.73 11.84
C ASN A 47 28.68 -31.05 10.79
N ALA A 48 27.78 -30.11 10.49
CA ALA A 48 26.77 -30.28 9.46
C ALA A 48 27.42 -30.18 8.06
N PRO A 49 26.92 -30.92 7.07
CA PRO A 49 27.43 -30.84 5.70
C PRO A 49 27.25 -29.45 5.08
N SER A 50 26.21 -28.73 5.50
CA SER A 50 25.91 -27.35 5.09
C SER A 50 25.30 -26.56 6.25
N VAL A 51 25.59 -25.27 6.28
CA VAL A 51 25.06 -24.31 7.27
C VAL A 51 24.21 -23.30 6.52
N HIS A 52 22.89 -23.30 6.75
CA HIS A 52 21.97 -22.46 5.97
C HIS A 52 21.57 -21.20 6.73
N ILE A 53 21.66 -20.04 6.07
CA ILE A 53 21.25 -18.74 6.62
C ILE A 53 20.31 -18.05 5.65
N ASP A 54 19.13 -17.66 6.15
CA ASP A 54 18.05 -17.08 5.38
C ASP A 54 17.81 -15.61 5.79
N THR A 55 17.74 -14.74 4.79
CA THR A 55 17.41 -13.32 4.90
C THR A 55 16.47 -12.90 3.78
N ALA A 56 16.14 -11.61 3.65
CA ALA A 56 15.37 -11.08 2.53
C ALA A 56 15.61 -9.58 2.39
N ARG A 57 15.51 -9.07 1.15
CA ARG A 57 15.66 -7.64 0.83
C ARG A 57 14.75 -6.72 1.64
N ILE A 58 13.53 -7.18 1.93
CA ILE A 58 12.52 -6.41 2.66
C ILE A 58 12.70 -6.45 4.19
N TYR A 59 13.51 -7.36 4.74
CA TYR A 59 13.67 -7.50 6.19
C TYR A 59 14.35 -6.27 6.78
N ALA A 60 13.67 -5.63 7.72
CA ALA A 60 14.07 -4.36 8.33
C ALA A 60 14.44 -3.27 7.29
N GLY A 61 13.79 -3.26 6.11
CA GLY A 61 14.13 -2.33 5.03
C GLY A 61 15.53 -2.55 4.44
N GLY A 62 16.09 -3.76 4.58
CA GLY A 62 17.43 -4.11 4.13
C GLY A 62 18.49 -4.17 5.23
N ASP A 63 18.16 -3.75 6.44
CA ASP A 63 19.13 -3.73 7.56
C ASP A 63 19.60 -5.14 7.93
N SER A 64 18.72 -6.13 7.83
CA SER A 64 19.02 -7.54 8.11
C SER A 64 20.18 -8.05 7.22
N GLU A 65 20.16 -7.75 5.92
CA GLU A 65 21.22 -8.13 4.98
C GLU A 65 22.53 -7.40 5.26
N ARG A 66 22.49 -6.11 5.61
CA ARG A 66 23.68 -5.36 6.04
C ARG A 66 24.32 -5.99 7.28
N MET A 67 23.52 -6.27 8.30
CA MET A 67 23.98 -6.85 9.56
C MET A 67 24.53 -8.26 9.36
N LEU A 68 23.88 -9.06 8.50
CA LEU A 68 24.40 -10.36 8.11
C LEU A 68 25.75 -10.23 7.41
N GLY A 69 25.89 -9.33 6.44
CA GLY A 69 27.18 -9.05 5.77
C GLY A 69 28.28 -8.67 6.76
N SER A 70 27.97 -7.77 7.70
CA SER A 70 28.87 -7.38 8.79
C SER A 70 29.28 -8.59 9.65
N ALA A 71 28.32 -9.42 10.07
CA ALA A 71 28.59 -10.63 10.84
C ALA A 71 29.48 -11.62 10.08
N LEU A 72 29.20 -11.86 8.79
CA LEU A 72 29.98 -12.76 7.94
C LEU A 72 31.41 -12.26 7.72
N SER A 73 31.59 -10.95 7.54
CA SER A 73 32.92 -10.34 7.32
C SER A 73 33.86 -10.47 8.53
N ASN A 74 33.29 -10.65 9.72
CA ASN A 74 34.01 -10.76 10.99
C ASN A 74 34.24 -12.23 11.43
N LEU A 75 33.83 -13.22 10.62
CA LEU A 75 34.07 -14.63 10.94
C LEU A 75 35.56 -14.96 10.92
N GLU A 76 36.02 -15.62 11.99
CA GLU A 76 37.38 -16.17 12.04
C GLU A 76 37.56 -17.23 10.94
N GLY A 77 38.52 -17.02 10.03
CA GLY A 77 38.76 -17.92 8.91
C GLY A 77 38.01 -17.57 7.61
N GLY A 78 37.17 -16.52 7.63
CA GLY A 78 36.41 -16.06 6.47
C GLY A 78 35.17 -16.91 6.15
N LEU A 79 34.47 -16.55 5.06
CA LEU A 79 33.27 -17.25 4.63
C LEU A 79 33.63 -18.62 4.05
N SER A 80 33.37 -19.68 4.81
CA SER A 80 33.57 -21.06 4.37
C SER A 80 32.54 -21.47 3.31
N SER A 81 32.94 -22.32 2.35
CA SER A 81 32.10 -22.77 1.25
C SER A 81 30.91 -23.66 1.67
N ASN A 82 30.87 -24.12 2.92
CA ASN A 82 29.73 -24.88 3.47
C ASN A 82 28.63 -23.97 4.04
N ILE A 83 28.85 -22.65 4.13
CA ILE A 83 27.83 -21.69 4.52
C ILE A 83 27.02 -21.32 3.28
N LEU A 84 25.71 -21.63 3.31
CA LEU A 84 24.79 -21.40 2.22
C LEU A 84 23.87 -20.22 2.56
N LEU A 85 23.90 -19.18 1.72
CA LEU A 85 23.13 -17.95 1.91
C LEU A 85 21.88 -17.96 1.03
N GLY A 86 20.73 -17.65 1.64
CA GLY A 86 19.45 -17.46 0.97
C GLY A 86 18.91 -16.04 1.14
N THR A 87 18.50 -15.37 0.06
CA THR A 87 17.77 -14.09 0.12
C THR A 87 16.57 -14.07 -0.83
N LYS A 88 15.73 -13.04 -0.80
CA LYS A 88 14.41 -13.02 -1.46
C LYS A 88 14.07 -11.68 -2.10
N ALA A 89 13.50 -11.71 -3.29
CA ALA A 89 12.82 -10.58 -3.94
C ALA A 89 11.35 -10.53 -3.53
N HIS A 90 10.84 -9.34 -3.23
CA HIS A 90 9.44 -9.13 -2.82
C HIS A 90 8.71 -8.22 -3.83
N PRO A 91 7.43 -8.50 -4.17
CA PRO A 91 6.67 -7.73 -5.16
C PRO A 91 6.37 -6.28 -4.73
N SER A 92 6.42 -5.98 -3.42
CA SER A 92 6.21 -4.61 -2.93
C SER A 92 7.43 -3.69 -3.12
N GLN A 93 8.55 -4.20 -3.63
CA GLN A 93 9.71 -3.37 -3.95
C GLN A 93 9.50 -2.70 -5.32
N PRO A 94 10.24 -1.60 -5.63
CA PRO A 94 10.16 -0.97 -6.94
C PRO A 94 10.31 -1.98 -8.08
N ASP A 95 9.48 -1.85 -9.11
CA ASP A 95 9.39 -2.75 -10.26
C ASP A 95 8.99 -4.22 -9.93
N GLY A 96 8.60 -4.53 -8.69
CA GLY A 96 8.08 -5.83 -8.27
C GLY A 96 8.99 -7.01 -8.63
N LEU A 97 8.38 -8.09 -9.12
CA LEU A 97 9.02 -9.30 -9.62
C LEU A 97 9.17 -9.33 -11.15
N SER A 98 9.17 -8.15 -11.80
CA SER A 98 9.63 -8.01 -13.19
C SER A 98 11.11 -8.37 -13.34
N SER A 99 11.58 -8.56 -14.58
CA SER A 99 13.01 -8.81 -14.85
C SER A 99 13.94 -7.74 -14.25
N LYS A 100 13.54 -6.47 -14.36
CA LYS A 100 14.27 -5.33 -13.80
C LYS A 100 14.24 -5.34 -12.27
N GLY A 101 13.07 -5.56 -11.67
CA GLY A 101 12.88 -5.56 -10.22
C GLY A 101 13.67 -6.67 -9.53
N ILE A 102 13.63 -7.90 -10.06
CA ILE A 102 14.38 -9.04 -9.52
C ILE A 102 15.89 -8.75 -9.53
N ARG A 103 16.44 -8.26 -10.65
CA ARG A 103 17.88 -7.95 -10.75
C ARG A 103 18.29 -6.84 -9.79
N ALA A 104 17.53 -5.74 -9.75
CA ALA A 104 17.83 -4.61 -8.88
C ALA A 104 17.79 -5.01 -7.39
N GLN A 105 16.82 -5.83 -6.99
CA GLN A 105 16.73 -6.34 -5.62
C GLN A 105 17.91 -7.26 -5.29
N LEU A 106 18.32 -8.15 -6.21
CA LEU A 106 19.47 -9.02 -5.99
C LEU A 106 20.76 -8.22 -5.88
N ASP A 107 21.01 -7.28 -6.78
CA ASP A 107 22.19 -6.41 -6.75
C ASP A 107 22.30 -5.66 -5.42
N ALA A 108 21.19 -5.09 -4.94
CA ALA A 108 21.14 -4.43 -3.64
C ALA A 108 21.41 -5.40 -2.47
N SER A 109 20.90 -6.63 -2.56
CA SER A 109 21.11 -7.69 -1.55
C SER A 109 22.57 -8.10 -1.47
N LEU A 110 23.19 -8.38 -2.63
CA LEU A 110 24.61 -8.72 -2.76
C LEU A 110 25.51 -7.59 -2.24
N ALA A 111 25.22 -6.34 -2.61
CA ALA A 111 25.95 -5.18 -2.13
C ALA A 111 25.82 -4.98 -0.62
N SER A 112 24.62 -5.19 -0.05
CA SER A 112 24.38 -5.04 1.39
C SER A 112 25.12 -6.11 2.21
N MET A 113 25.15 -7.35 1.71
CA MET A 113 25.88 -8.45 2.35
C MET A 113 27.39 -8.42 2.07
N GLY A 114 27.84 -7.69 1.04
CA GLY A 114 29.24 -7.66 0.62
C GLY A 114 29.69 -8.99 -0.03
N VAL A 115 28.79 -9.69 -0.71
CA VAL A 115 29.06 -10.99 -1.37
C VAL A 115 28.84 -10.91 -2.87
N ALA A 116 29.54 -11.75 -3.64
CA ALA A 116 29.43 -11.76 -5.10
C ALA A 116 28.28 -12.63 -5.64
N SER A 117 27.81 -13.59 -4.84
CA SER A 117 26.75 -14.54 -5.19
C SER A 117 26.05 -15.03 -3.92
N VAL A 118 24.87 -15.63 -4.10
CA VAL A 118 24.13 -16.34 -3.05
C VAL A 118 23.78 -17.75 -3.52
N ASN A 119 23.49 -18.65 -2.59
CA ASN A 119 23.16 -20.03 -2.95
C ASN A 119 21.70 -20.14 -3.38
N GLU A 120 20.79 -19.54 -2.62
CA GLU A 120 19.35 -19.60 -2.84
C GLU A 120 18.79 -18.19 -3.07
N TYR A 121 17.98 -18.02 -4.11
CA TYR A 121 17.26 -16.76 -4.34
C TYR A 121 15.79 -17.01 -4.58
N TYR A 122 14.95 -16.43 -3.71
CA TYR A 122 13.53 -16.74 -3.64
C TYR A 122 12.67 -15.64 -4.28
N LEU A 123 11.63 -16.07 -5.01
CA LEU A 123 10.41 -15.27 -5.16
C LEU A 123 9.64 -15.35 -3.82
N HIS A 124 9.58 -14.24 -3.08
CA HIS A 124 9.11 -14.23 -1.69
C HIS A 124 7.59 -14.47 -1.57
N GLN A 125 6.81 -14.04 -2.56
CA GLN A 125 5.39 -14.31 -2.71
C GLN A 125 4.95 -13.99 -4.15
N PRO A 126 3.78 -14.46 -4.61
CA PRO A 126 3.23 -14.11 -5.92
C PRO A 126 3.15 -12.60 -6.16
N ASP A 127 3.33 -12.20 -7.42
CA ASP A 127 3.24 -10.81 -7.86
C ASP A 127 2.03 -10.63 -8.79
N GLU A 128 1.00 -9.98 -8.30
CA GLU A 128 -0.26 -9.79 -9.00
C GLU A 128 -0.13 -8.92 -10.27
N ASN A 129 0.97 -8.18 -10.40
CA ASN A 129 1.23 -7.25 -11.50
C ASN A 129 2.22 -7.80 -12.54
N ASN A 130 3.01 -8.82 -12.19
CA ASN A 130 4.09 -9.33 -13.05
C ASN A 130 3.93 -10.83 -13.37
N SER A 131 4.39 -11.22 -14.57
CA SER A 131 4.27 -12.60 -15.06
C SER A 131 5.26 -13.53 -14.35
N LEU A 132 4.77 -14.70 -13.90
CA LEU A 132 5.62 -15.74 -13.34
C LEU A 132 6.65 -16.26 -14.36
N LEU A 133 6.26 -16.38 -15.64
CA LEU A 133 7.19 -16.83 -16.69
C LEU A 133 8.37 -15.86 -16.83
N GLU A 134 8.13 -14.54 -16.82
CA GLU A 134 9.20 -13.54 -16.89
C GLU A 134 10.14 -13.64 -15.68
N SER A 135 9.58 -13.82 -14.48
CA SER A 135 10.37 -14.04 -13.27
C SER A 135 11.25 -15.29 -13.39
N LEU A 136 10.70 -16.42 -13.85
CA LEU A 136 11.44 -17.67 -14.03
C LEU A 136 12.55 -17.56 -15.08
N GLN A 137 12.29 -16.88 -16.21
CA GLN A 137 13.31 -16.60 -17.22
C GLN A 137 14.46 -15.77 -16.66
N THR A 138 14.15 -14.75 -15.86
CA THR A 138 15.14 -13.90 -15.21
C THR A 138 16.00 -14.69 -14.24
N LEU A 139 15.39 -15.51 -13.38
CA LEU A 139 16.11 -16.37 -12.45
C LEU A 139 16.95 -17.42 -13.17
N ASN A 140 16.48 -17.97 -14.29
CA ASN A 140 17.28 -18.87 -15.12
C ASN A 140 18.55 -18.20 -15.64
N THR A 141 18.49 -16.95 -16.11
CA THR A 141 19.70 -16.22 -16.51
C THR A 141 20.66 -16.06 -15.33
N LEU A 142 20.16 -15.72 -14.14
CA LEU A 142 21.00 -15.56 -12.94
C LEU A 142 21.68 -16.87 -12.50
N VAL A 143 21.02 -18.02 -12.72
CA VAL A 143 21.62 -19.35 -12.55
C VAL A 143 22.73 -19.60 -13.58
N GLN A 144 22.48 -19.29 -14.85
CA GLN A 144 23.47 -19.46 -15.93
C GLN A 144 24.71 -18.58 -15.72
N ASP A 145 24.50 -17.37 -15.18
CA ASP A 145 25.58 -16.42 -14.83
C ASP A 145 26.35 -16.84 -13.57
N GLY A 146 25.89 -17.87 -12.84
CA GLY A 146 26.50 -18.34 -11.60
C GLY A 146 26.33 -17.39 -10.40
N ILE A 147 25.43 -16.40 -10.51
CA ILE A 147 25.13 -15.44 -9.44
C ILE A 147 24.28 -16.11 -8.34
N ILE A 148 23.42 -17.04 -8.74
CA ILE A 148 22.62 -17.87 -7.84
C ILE A 148 22.80 -19.36 -8.18
N SER A 149 22.76 -20.24 -7.18
CA SER A 149 22.87 -21.69 -7.40
C SER A 149 21.51 -22.41 -7.43
N SER A 150 20.49 -21.81 -6.82
CA SER A 150 19.17 -22.40 -6.61
C SER A 150 18.07 -21.35 -6.69
N ILE A 151 17.00 -21.72 -7.38
CA ILE A 151 15.76 -20.95 -7.45
C ILE A 151 14.83 -21.38 -6.32
N GLY A 152 14.36 -20.40 -5.55
CA GLY A 152 13.40 -20.58 -4.48
C GLY A 152 12.03 -19.98 -4.78
N MET A 153 10.97 -20.57 -4.23
CA MET A 153 9.62 -19.98 -4.20
C MET A 153 9.09 -19.95 -2.77
N SER A 154 8.23 -18.99 -2.44
CA SER A 154 7.61 -18.92 -1.12
C SER A 154 6.20 -18.36 -1.21
N ASN A 155 5.27 -18.91 -0.43
CA ASN A 155 3.87 -18.47 -0.35
C ASN A 155 3.06 -18.51 -1.68
N TYR A 156 3.40 -19.41 -2.60
CA TYR A 156 2.62 -19.71 -3.81
C TYR A 156 1.67 -20.88 -3.56
N HIS A 157 0.47 -20.87 -4.15
CA HIS A 157 -0.45 -22.00 -4.07
C HIS A 157 0.11 -23.22 -4.83
N ALA A 158 -0.24 -24.46 -4.41
CA ALA A 158 0.23 -25.69 -5.03
C ALA A 158 0.01 -25.73 -6.56
N ALA A 159 -1.14 -25.25 -7.03
CA ALA A 159 -1.45 -25.17 -8.46
C ALA A 159 -0.48 -24.25 -9.23
N GLU A 160 -0.09 -23.12 -8.65
CA GLU A 160 0.84 -22.19 -9.28
C GLU A 160 2.29 -22.68 -9.19
N VAL A 161 2.64 -23.41 -8.14
CA VAL A 161 3.93 -24.11 -8.04
C VAL A 161 4.03 -25.20 -9.12
N GLN A 162 2.97 -25.99 -9.35
CA GLN A 162 2.96 -26.96 -10.45
C GLN A 162 3.09 -26.26 -11.80
N ARG A 163 2.36 -25.14 -12.00
CA ARG A 163 2.50 -24.31 -13.21
C ARG A 163 3.93 -23.81 -13.40
N ALA A 164 4.64 -23.40 -12.33
CA ALA A 164 6.04 -22.98 -12.42
C ALA A 164 6.92 -24.12 -12.96
N PHE A 165 6.73 -25.36 -12.50
CA PHE A 165 7.46 -26.50 -13.02
C PHE A 165 7.13 -26.80 -14.49
N ASP A 166 5.86 -26.68 -14.87
CA ASP A 166 5.41 -26.89 -16.25
C ASP A 166 6.02 -25.84 -17.18
N LEU A 167 6.03 -24.57 -16.79
CA LEU A 167 6.71 -23.50 -17.52
C LEU A 167 8.22 -23.75 -17.64
N CYS A 168 8.89 -24.15 -16.55
CA CYS A 168 10.31 -24.49 -16.63
C CYS A 168 10.58 -25.66 -17.59
N ASN A 169 9.71 -26.67 -17.63
CA ASN A 169 9.82 -27.77 -18.59
C ASN A 169 9.59 -27.31 -20.03
N GLU A 170 8.53 -26.55 -20.27
CA GLU A 170 8.13 -26.06 -21.59
C GLU A 170 9.20 -25.15 -22.22
N TYR A 171 9.75 -24.23 -21.42
CA TYR A 171 10.73 -23.23 -21.86
C TYR A 171 12.18 -23.65 -21.59
N ASN A 172 12.42 -24.88 -21.15
CA ASN A 172 13.74 -25.43 -20.82
C ASN A 172 14.55 -24.52 -19.86
N LEU A 173 13.90 -24.06 -18.79
CA LEU A 173 14.47 -23.20 -17.75
C LEU A 173 14.95 -24.03 -16.55
N ALA A 174 15.88 -23.48 -15.77
CA ALA A 174 16.19 -23.99 -14.44
C ALA A 174 14.92 -24.03 -13.58
N LYS A 175 14.72 -25.16 -12.89
CA LYS A 175 13.55 -25.38 -12.02
C LYS A 175 13.78 -24.79 -10.62
N PRO A 176 12.71 -24.34 -9.94
CA PRO A 176 12.75 -24.17 -8.49
C PRO A 176 13.22 -25.46 -7.81
N THR A 177 14.14 -25.36 -6.86
CA THR A 177 14.64 -26.54 -6.11
C THR A 177 14.34 -26.47 -4.62
N VAL A 178 13.84 -25.33 -4.15
CA VAL A 178 13.42 -25.12 -2.77
C VAL A 178 12.14 -24.29 -2.70
N TYR A 179 11.23 -24.68 -1.82
CA TYR A 179 10.03 -23.93 -1.47
C TYR A 179 10.03 -23.60 0.02
N GLN A 180 9.85 -22.34 0.38
CA GLN A 180 9.75 -21.92 1.78
C GLN A 180 8.29 -21.63 2.16
N GLY A 181 7.71 -22.39 3.11
CA GLY A 181 6.27 -22.36 3.42
C GLY A 181 5.94 -22.37 4.90
N LEU A 182 4.73 -21.90 5.24
CA LEU A 182 4.21 -21.97 6.61
C LEU A 182 3.94 -23.43 6.98
N TYR A 183 4.62 -23.93 8.01
CA TYR A 183 4.38 -25.28 8.51
C TYR A 183 4.77 -25.43 9.98
N ASN A 184 3.85 -25.92 10.79
CA ASN A 184 4.02 -26.21 12.21
C ASN A 184 2.85 -27.09 12.69
N PRO A 185 2.85 -27.59 13.94
CA PRO A 185 1.76 -28.44 14.42
C PRO A 185 0.35 -27.85 14.30
N LEU A 186 0.21 -26.52 14.30
CA LEU A 186 -1.06 -25.80 14.20
C LEU A 186 -1.42 -25.41 12.75
N ASN A 187 -0.53 -25.62 11.78
CA ASN A 187 -0.80 -25.34 10.38
C ASN A 187 -0.10 -26.38 9.50
N ARG A 188 -0.87 -27.38 9.08
CA ARG A 188 -0.41 -28.49 8.25
C ARG A 188 -1.05 -28.51 6.85
N CYS A 189 -1.63 -27.38 6.41
CA CYS A 189 -2.33 -27.27 5.12
C CYS A 189 -1.45 -27.63 3.90
N VAL A 190 -0.14 -27.52 4.04
CA VAL A 190 0.80 -27.86 2.97
C VAL A 190 0.89 -29.36 2.70
N GLU A 191 0.49 -30.22 3.65
CA GLU A 191 0.64 -31.68 3.55
C GLU A 191 -0.23 -32.30 2.45
N ASP A 192 -1.43 -31.75 2.23
CA ASP A 192 -2.46 -32.36 1.39
C ASP A 192 -2.16 -32.20 -0.12
N GLU A 193 -1.68 -31.03 -0.55
CA GLU A 193 -1.50 -30.70 -1.97
C GLU A 193 -0.08 -30.23 -2.32
N LEU A 194 0.48 -29.29 -1.54
CA LEU A 194 1.76 -28.66 -1.87
C LEU A 194 2.93 -29.64 -1.75
N LEU A 195 3.06 -30.36 -0.63
CA LEU A 195 4.16 -31.31 -0.44
C LEU A 195 4.19 -32.38 -1.54
N PRO A 196 3.05 -33.02 -1.92
CA PRO A 196 3.00 -33.92 -3.07
C PRO A 196 3.56 -33.31 -4.37
N VAL A 197 3.15 -32.08 -4.73
CA VAL A 197 3.65 -31.37 -5.92
C VAL A 197 5.15 -31.16 -5.85
N LEU A 198 5.68 -30.71 -4.70
CA LEU A 198 7.11 -30.52 -4.51
C LEU A 198 7.88 -31.84 -4.66
N ARG A 199 7.33 -32.95 -4.15
CA ARG A 199 8.02 -34.25 -4.14
C ARG A 199 8.11 -34.84 -5.52
N GLN A 200 7.03 -34.72 -6.30
CA GLN A 200 7.01 -35.15 -7.69
C GLN A 200 8.06 -34.43 -8.53
N ASN A 201 8.38 -33.18 -8.20
CA ASN A 201 9.32 -32.34 -8.94
C ASN A 201 10.72 -32.28 -8.32
N GLY A 202 10.99 -33.03 -7.24
CA GLY A 202 12.30 -33.05 -6.58
C GLY A 202 12.67 -31.74 -5.88
N CYS A 203 11.67 -31.00 -5.40
CA CYS A 203 11.82 -29.71 -4.73
C CYS A 203 11.77 -29.90 -3.20
N ALA A 204 12.73 -29.31 -2.49
CA ALA A 204 12.81 -29.33 -1.03
C ALA A 204 11.78 -28.36 -0.42
N PHE A 205 11.35 -28.63 0.81
CA PHE A 205 10.47 -27.75 1.57
C PHE A 205 11.18 -27.23 2.83
N VAL A 206 11.19 -25.91 3.03
CA VAL A 206 11.73 -25.24 4.21
C VAL A 206 10.58 -24.64 5.02
N ALA A 207 10.34 -25.18 6.21
CA ALA A 207 9.27 -24.77 7.10
C ALA A 207 9.62 -23.47 7.83
N TYR A 208 8.87 -22.39 7.58
CA TYR A 208 8.93 -21.17 8.39
C TYR A 208 7.81 -21.12 9.44
N ASN A 209 8.01 -20.27 10.46
CA ASN A 209 7.16 -20.16 11.65
C ASN A 209 6.99 -21.52 12.39
N PRO A 210 8.09 -22.23 12.71
CA PRO A 210 8.01 -23.53 13.40
C PRO A 210 7.32 -23.45 14.76
N LEU A 211 7.41 -22.30 15.44
CA LEU A 211 6.77 -22.05 16.74
C LEU A 211 5.48 -21.23 16.65
N ALA A 212 4.85 -21.11 15.46
CA ALA A 212 3.65 -20.30 15.24
C ALA A 212 3.77 -18.86 15.81
N ALA A 213 4.84 -18.16 15.39
CA ALA A 213 5.21 -16.82 15.88
C ALA A 213 5.47 -16.71 17.40
N GLY A 214 5.67 -17.84 18.08
CA GLY A 214 5.88 -17.94 19.52
C GLY A 214 4.69 -18.51 20.27
N LEU A 215 3.53 -18.75 19.63
CA LEU A 215 2.36 -19.33 20.28
C LEU A 215 2.65 -20.71 20.89
N LEU A 216 3.42 -21.55 20.18
CA LEU A 216 3.85 -22.89 20.62
C LEU A 216 4.95 -22.88 21.69
N THR A 217 5.27 -21.72 22.26
CA THR A 217 6.07 -21.63 23.52
C THR A 217 5.20 -21.80 24.75
N GLY A 218 3.87 -21.73 24.63
CA GLY A 218 2.91 -21.83 25.73
C GLY A 218 2.83 -20.59 26.64
N LYS A 219 3.59 -19.53 26.34
CA LYS A 219 3.65 -18.29 27.15
C LYS A 219 2.48 -17.34 26.91
N HIS A 220 1.74 -17.51 25.81
CA HIS A 220 0.65 -16.63 25.42
C HIS A 220 -0.66 -17.08 26.05
N GLN A 221 -1.55 -16.12 26.33
CA GLN A 221 -2.89 -16.36 26.85
C GLN A 221 -3.91 -15.76 25.90
N LYS A 222 -5.06 -16.43 25.76
CA LYS A 222 -6.12 -16.08 24.80
C LYS A 222 -6.54 -14.61 24.90
N ASP A 223 -6.80 -14.16 26.12
CA ASP A 223 -7.40 -12.86 26.38
C ASP A 223 -6.38 -11.73 26.55
N THR A 224 -5.08 -11.98 26.31
CA THR A 224 -4.04 -10.97 26.56
C THR A 224 -2.88 -11.09 25.58
N VAL A 225 -2.77 -10.10 24.69
CA VAL A 225 -1.62 -9.94 23.81
C VAL A 225 -0.47 -9.27 24.57
N VAL A 226 0.54 -10.07 24.90
CA VAL A 226 1.77 -9.61 25.56
C VAL A 226 2.79 -9.05 24.56
N ALA A 227 3.77 -8.28 25.05
CA ALA A 227 4.84 -7.73 24.22
C ALA A 227 5.63 -8.81 23.45
N GLY A 228 6.09 -8.48 22.25
CA GLY A 228 6.73 -9.41 21.32
C GLY A 228 6.00 -9.47 19.98
N ARG A 229 6.25 -10.54 19.21
CA ARG A 229 5.86 -10.65 17.78
C ARG A 229 4.39 -10.30 17.49
N PHE A 230 3.45 -10.78 18.31
CA PHE A 230 2.02 -10.53 18.11
C PHE A 230 1.60 -9.08 18.38
N LYS A 231 2.28 -8.39 19.31
CA LYS A 231 2.02 -6.97 19.60
C LYS A 231 2.73 -6.05 18.60
N ASP A 232 3.97 -6.41 18.26
CA ASP A 232 4.87 -5.56 17.48
C ASP A 232 4.67 -5.74 15.95
N ASN A 233 3.90 -6.75 15.52
CA ASN A 233 3.59 -7.01 14.12
C ASN A 233 2.13 -7.46 13.94
N PRO A 234 1.25 -6.58 13.42
CA PRO A 234 -0.18 -6.85 13.31
C PRO A 234 -0.51 -8.02 12.38
N ASN A 235 0.39 -8.37 11.44
CA ASN A 235 0.17 -9.45 10.48
C ASN A 235 0.11 -10.85 11.12
N TYR A 236 0.51 -11.00 12.39
CA TYR A 236 0.57 -12.29 13.07
C TYR A 236 -0.66 -12.61 13.91
N LEU A 237 -1.40 -11.61 14.40
CA LEU A 237 -2.62 -11.85 15.19
C LEU A 237 -3.66 -12.68 14.40
N PRO A 238 -4.03 -12.30 13.14
CA PRO A 238 -5.01 -13.07 12.37
C PRO A 238 -4.57 -14.48 12.01
N ARG A 239 -3.26 -14.80 12.11
CA ARG A 239 -2.73 -16.11 11.72
C ARG A 239 -2.88 -17.17 12.81
N PHE A 240 -2.67 -16.77 14.06
CA PHE A 240 -2.50 -17.72 15.17
C PHE A 240 -3.29 -17.35 16.44
N TYR A 241 -3.72 -16.09 16.61
CA TYR A 241 -4.45 -15.66 17.81
C TYR A 241 -5.95 -15.95 17.67
N THR A 242 -6.29 -17.23 17.58
CA THR A 242 -7.67 -17.69 17.38
C THR A 242 -8.07 -18.71 18.44
N ASP A 243 -9.37 -18.87 18.66
CA ASP A 243 -9.91 -19.76 19.69
C ASP A 243 -9.45 -21.19 19.49
N ALA A 244 -9.55 -21.69 18.25
CA ALA A 244 -9.13 -23.04 17.89
C ALA A 244 -7.63 -23.26 18.14
N ASN A 245 -6.79 -22.25 17.88
CA ASN A 245 -5.35 -22.35 18.12
C ASN A 245 -5.02 -22.41 19.62
N PHE A 246 -5.73 -21.65 20.46
CA PHE A 246 -5.52 -21.70 21.92
C PHE A 246 -6.02 -23.02 22.52
N GLU A 247 -7.11 -23.58 22.03
CA GLU A 247 -7.58 -24.91 22.41
C GLU A 247 -6.55 -25.99 22.03
N ALA A 248 -6.06 -25.96 20.79
CA ALA A 248 -5.02 -26.85 20.28
C ALA A 248 -3.72 -26.76 21.10
N VAL A 249 -3.28 -25.54 21.43
CA VAL A 249 -2.11 -25.29 22.29
C VAL A 249 -2.30 -25.88 23.69
N GLN A 250 -3.50 -25.81 24.26
CA GLN A 250 -3.77 -26.36 25.59
C GLN A 250 -3.66 -27.89 25.62
N LEU A 251 -4.06 -28.58 24.54
CA LEU A 251 -3.89 -30.03 24.41
C LEU A 251 -2.41 -30.42 24.42
N ILE A 252 -1.61 -29.74 23.60
CA ILE A 252 -0.16 -29.96 23.53
C ILE A 252 0.48 -29.67 24.89
N ARG A 253 0.15 -28.53 25.50
CA ARG A 253 0.70 -28.12 26.80
C ARG A 253 0.44 -29.15 27.89
N SER A 254 -0.81 -29.63 28.01
CA SER A 254 -1.19 -30.60 29.04
C SER A 254 -0.42 -31.92 28.90
N SER A 255 -0.14 -32.33 27.66
CA SER A 255 0.66 -33.53 27.38
C SER A 255 2.15 -33.30 27.65
N CYS A 256 2.70 -32.13 27.28
CA CYS A 256 4.06 -31.72 27.63
C CYS A 256 4.30 -31.72 29.15
N ASP A 257 3.38 -31.16 29.92
CA ASP A 257 3.44 -31.11 31.39
C ASP A 257 3.44 -32.52 32.01
N THR A 258 2.70 -33.45 31.40
CA THR A 258 2.66 -34.87 31.84
C THR A 258 3.95 -35.61 31.51
N ALA A 259 4.55 -35.31 30.35
CA ALA A 259 5.78 -35.92 29.88
C ALA A 259 7.06 -35.29 30.47
N ASP A 260 6.94 -34.17 31.19
CA ASP A 260 8.06 -33.33 31.65
C ASP A 260 8.99 -32.90 30.52
N ILE A 261 8.41 -32.52 29.37
CA ILE A 261 9.13 -32.05 28.17
C ILE A 261 8.73 -30.59 27.90
N PRO A 262 9.69 -29.64 27.82
CA PRO A 262 9.38 -28.25 27.48
C PRO A 262 8.69 -28.14 26.11
N MET A 263 7.68 -27.27 26.02
CA MET A 263 6.84 -27.16 24.81
C MET A 263 7.64 -26.76 23.54
N VAL A 264 8.67 -25.92 23.69
CA VAL A 264 9.58 -25.54 22.60
C VAL A 264 10.35 -26.75 22.08
N GLU A 265 10.91 -27.55 22.99
CA GLU A 265 11.64 -28.78 22.67
C GLU A 265 10.72 -29.81 22.01
N ALA A 266 9.53 -30.02 22.58
CA ALA A 266 8.51 -30.92 22.01
C ALA A 266 8.13 -30.51 20.58
N THR A 267 7.93 -29.21 20.33
CA THR A 267 7.56 -28.70 19.00
C THR A 267 8.65 -28.94 17.96
N TYR A 268 9.92 -28.67 18.30
CA TYR A 268 11.03 -28.95 17.38
C TYR A 268 11.26 -30.44 17.15
N ARG A 269 11.16 -31.27 18.20
CA ARG A 269 11.23 -32.73 18.06
C ARG A 269 10.09 -33.28 17.20
N TRP A 270 8.89 -32.70 17.30
CA TRP A 270 7.78 -33.00 16.41
C TRP A 270 8.14 -32.68 14.95
N LEU A 271 8.62 -31.46 14.66
CA LEU A 271 9.06 -31.07 13.32
C LEU A 271 10.14 -32.00 12.76
N LEU A 272 11.10 -32.40 13.59
CA LEU A 272 12.25 -33.21 13.19
C LEU A 272 11.91 -34.67 12.91
N CYS A 273 11.00 -35.28 13.69
CA CYS A 273 10.82 -36.73 13.70
C CYS A 273 9.40 -37.20 13.36
N HIS A 274 8.39 -36.33 13.50
CA HIS A 274 6.97 -36.72 13.43
C HIS A 274 6.17 -35.91 12.41
N SER A 275 6.79 -34.91 11.78
CA SER A 275 6.20 -34.12 10.71
C SER A 275 6.41 -34.77 9.33
N ALA A 276 5.85 -34.16 8.29
CA ALA A 276 6.05 -34.58 6.91
C ALA A 276 7.42 -34.18 6.31
N LEU A 277 8.29 -33.49 7.07
CA LEU A 277 9.63 -33.12 6.63
C LEU A 277 10.55 -34.33 6.57
N ASN A 278 11.41 -34.37 5.55
CA ASN A 278 12.37 -35.44 5.32
C ASN A 278 13.72 -34.89 4.84
N GLY A 279 14.76 -35.10 5.65
CA GLY A 279 16.15 -34.70 5.32
C GLY A 279 16.72 -35.38 4.07
N GLU A 280 16.26 -36.59 3.71
CA GLU A 280 16.66 -37.25 2.46
C GLU A 280 16.14 -36.48 1.23
N LEU A 281 15.05 -35.73 1.39
CA LEU A 281 14.48 -34.82 0.39
C LEU A 281 15.03 -33.39 0.51
N LYS A 282 16.04 -33.20 1.37
CA LYS A 282 16.67 -31.91 1.70
C LYS A 282 15.73 -30.88 2.33
N ASP A 283 14.62 -31.33 2.92
CA ASP A 283 13.73 -30.45 3.66
C ASP A 283 14.46 -29.78 4.82
N GLY A 284 13.92 -28.65 5.28
CA GLY A 284 14.52 -27.89 6.38
C GLY A 284 13.53 -27.22 7.30
N VAL A 285 14.05 -26.78 8.45
CA VAL A 285 13.33 -25.99 9.45
C VAL A 285 14.05 -24.66 9.61
N LEU A 286 13.31 -23.56 9.38
CA LEU A 286 13.78 -22.19 9.57
C LEU A 286 13.50 -21.71 10.98
N ILE A 287 14.51 -21.73 11.84
CA ILE A 287 14.40 -21.23 13.21
C ILE A 287 14.53 -19.71 13.25
N GLY A 288 13.82 -19.09 14.20
CA GLY A 288 13.91 -17.65 14.45
C GLY A 288 14.07 -17.38 15.94
N ALA A 289 14.84 -16.34 16.26
CA ALA A 289 15.06 -15.88 17.63
C ALA A 289 15.19 -14.35 17.65
N SER A 290 14.82 -13.73 18.75
CA SER A 290 15.07 -12.30 19.01
C SER A 290 16.00 -12.06 20.21
N SER A 291 16.50 -13.12 20.84
CA SER A 291 17.56 -13.02 21.85
C SER A 291 18.46 -14.26 21.82
N MET A 292 19.68 -14.12 22.34
CA MET A 292 20.61 -15.25 22.45
C MET A 292 20.03 -16.41 23.26
N HIS A 293 19.28 -16.12 24.33
CA HIS A 293 18.60 -17.14 25.13
C HIS A 293 17.63 -17.97 24.28
N GLN A 294 16.80 -17.34 23.46
CA GLN A 294 15.88 -18.06 22.57
C GLN A 294 16.62 -18.87 21.51
N LEU A 295 17.70 -18.33 20.95
CA LEU A 295 18.51 -19.06 19.98
C LEU A 295 19.13 -20.32 20.62
N GLU A 296 19.73 -20.19 21.80
CA GLU A 296 20.33 -21.31 22.52
C GLU A 296 19.29 -22.37 22.91
N GLU A 297 18.10 -21.95 23.35
CA GLU A 297 16.97 -22.85 23.63
C GLU A 297 16.52 -23.62 22.38
N ASN A 298 16.36 -22.91 21.26
CA ASN A 298 16.04 -23.54 19.98
C ASN A 298 17.12 -24.55 19.57
N LEU A 299 18.39 -24.15 19.58
CA LEU A 299 19.53 -24.98 19.17
C LEU A 299 19.71 -26.23 20.06
N LYS A 300 19.43 -26.14 21.36
CA LYS A 300 19.44 -27.30 22.25
C LYS A 300 18.51 -28.41 21.77
N SER A 301 17.37 -28.06 21.17
CA SER A 301 16.42 -29.03 20.62
C SER A 301 17.00 -29.87 19.47
N PHE A 302 18.05 -29.36 18.79
CA PHE A 302 18.77 -30.04 17.71
C PHE A 302 20.04 -30.75 18.20
N SER A 303 20.61 -30.33 19.35
CA SER A 303 21.80 -30.94 19.97
C SER A 303 21.60 -32.39 20.43
N TYR A 304 20.37 -32.81 20.71
CA TYR A 304 20.05 -34.17 21.19
C TYR A 304 20.14 -35.24 20.09
N ALA A 305 20.47 -34.86 18.85
CA ALA A 305 20.66 -35.74 17.71
C ALA A 305 21.94 -36.60 17.75
N LYS A 306 22.38 -37.06 18.93
CA LYS A 306 23.46 -38.07 19.04
C LYS A 306 22.92 -39.49 18.86
N ASP A 307 21.68 -39.73 19.25
CA ASP A 307 20.90 -40.92 18.91
C ASP A 307 19.44 -40.54 18.63
N SER A 308 18.89 -41.06 17.56
CA SER A 308 17.49 -40.91 17.13
C SER A 308 16.44 -41.33 18.17
N SER A 309 16.75 -42.28 19.06
CA SER A 309 15.79 -42.71 20.09
C SER A 309 15.52 -41.63 21.13
N GLU A 310 16.45 -40.70 21.34
CA GLU A 310 16.28 -39.58 22.27
C GLU A 310 15.45 -38.43 21.68
N LEU A 311 15.32 -38.38 20.34
CA LEU A 311 14.52 -37.38 19.63
C LEU A 311 13.04 -37.78 19.50
N GLU A 312 12.74 -39.08 19.43
CA GLU A 312 11.36 -39.57 19.37
C GLU A 312 10.55 -39.08 20.58
N LEU A 313 9.32 -38.62 20.35
CA LEU A 313 8.42 -38.15 21.39
C LEU A 313 7.58 -39.32 21.90
N PRO A 314 7.15 -39.30 23.18
CA PRO A 314 6.18 -40.27 23.68
C PRO A 314 4.92 -40.30 22.81
N CYS A 315 4.36 -41.49 22.55
CA CYS A 315 3.20 -41.65 21.66
C CYS A 315 2.01 -40.78 22.08
N GLU A 316 1.80 -40.60 23.38
CA GLU A 316 0.74 -39.73 23.93
C GLU A 316 0.94 -38.26 23.51
N LEU A 317 2.18 -37.78 23.51
CA LEU A 317 2.52 -36.41 23.11
C LEU A 317 2.45 -36.22 21.60
N VAL A 318 2.84 -37.22 20.81
CA VAL A 318 2.58 -37.22 19.36
C VAL A 318 1.08 -37.16 19.08
N GLY A 319 0.29 -37.98 19.76
CA GLY A 319 -1.17 -37.97 19.66
C GLY A 319 -1.81 -36.64 20.07
N ALA A 320 -1.22 -35.92 21.03
CA ALA A 320 -1.67 -34.58 21.40
C ALA A 320 -1.44 -33.54 20.29
N PHE A 321 -0.32 -33.62 19.57
CA PHE A 321 -0.09 -32.77 18.40
C PHE A 321 -1.10 -33.07 17.28
N ASP A 322 -1.41 -34.34 17.03
CA ASP A 322 -2.40 -34.72 16.02
C ASP A 322 -3.82 -34.29 16.39
N ALA A 323 -4.22 -34.50 17.65
CA ALA A 323 -5.50 -34.01 18.17
C ALA A 323 -5.61 -32.48 18.09
N ALA A 324 -4.52 -31.76 18.37
CA ALA A 324 -4.45 -30.31 18.23
C ALA A 324 -4.68 -29.86 16.77
N TRP A 325 -4.15 -30.59 15.80
CA TRP A 325 -4.42 -30.32 14.38
C TRP A 325 -5.85 -30.67 13.98
N ASP A 326 -6.43 -31.75 14.52
CA ASP A 326 -7.83 -32.12 14.28
C ASP A 326 -8.81 -31.05 14.79
N VAL A 327 -8.51 -30.40 15.93
CA VAL A 327 -9.29 -29.24 16.43
C VAL A 327 -9.31 -28.11 15.40
N ILE A 328 -8.16 -27.79 14.81
CA ILE A 328 -8.03 -26.70 13.85
C ILE A 328 -8.70 -27.05 12.52
N ARG A 329 -8.49 -28.26 12.01
CA ARG A 329 -9.07 -28.74 10.75
C ARG A 329 -10.59 -28.95 10.85
N GLY A 330 -11.07 -29.41 12.01
CA GLY A 330 -12.49 -29.66 12.28
C GLY A 330 -13.26 -28.46 12.86
N GLY A 331 -12.54 -27.39 13.23
CA GLY A 331 -13.10 -26.18 13.83
C GLY A 331 -13.93 -25.34 12.85
N HIS A 332 -14.69 -24.40 13.41
CA HIS A 332 -15.46 -23.44 12.63
C HIS A 332 -14.57 -22.38 11.93
N GLU A 333 -13.33 -22.20 12.40
CA GLU A 333 -12.35 -21.28 11.87
C GLU A 333 -11.38 -22.04 10.94
N ARG A 334 -11.21 -21.58 9.70
CA ARG A 334 -10.24 -22.19 8.78
C ARG A 334 -8.81 -21.87 9.23
N PRO A 335 -7.86 -22.82 9.09
CA PRO A 335 -6.44 -22.52 9.27
C PRO A 335 -6.00 -21.45 8.27
N PHE A 336 -5.05 -20.61 8.70
CA PHE A 336 -4.49 -19.56 7.86
C PHE A 336 -3.89 -20.14 6.57
N PRO A 337 -4.21 -19.60 5.38
CA PRO A 337 -3.69 -20.14 4.12
C PRO A 337 -2.18 -19.96 4.00
N TYR A 338 -1.50 -20.95 3.40
CA TYR A 338 -0.04 -20.94 3.24
C TYR A 338 0.42 -20.11 2.03
N TRP A 339 -0.49 -19.69 1.16
CA TRP A 339 -0.22 -18.85 -0.02
C TRP A 339 -0.82 -17.45 0.14
N ARG A 340 -0.37 -16.49 -0.69
CA ARG A 340 -0.78 -15.08 -0.57
C ARG A 340 -1.80 -14.64 -1.61
N SER A 341 -1.49 -14.87 -2.88
CA SER A 341 -2.24 -14.47 -4.06
C SER A 341 -1.78 -15.31 -5.27
N TYR A 342 -1.88 -14.78 -6.49
CA TYR A 342 -1.37 -15.42 -7.72
C TYR A 342 -0.73 -14.39 -8.65
N SER A 343 0.21 -14.83 -9.49
CA SER A 343 0.84 -13.99 -10.51
C SER A 343 -0.15 -13.50 -11.58
N SER A 344 0.20 -12.41 -12.27
CA SER A 344 -0.67 -11.77 -13.28
C SER A 344 -1.07 -12.70 -14.43
N ASP A 345 -0.23 -13.68 -14.74
CA ASP A 345 -0.41 -14.64 -15.83
C ASP A 345 -0.99 -15.99 -15.36
N MET A 346 -1.47 -16.09 -14.11
CA MET A 346 -2.13 -17.30 -13.62
C MET A 346 -3.49 -17.50 -14.32
N PRO A 347 -3.71 -18.63 -15.02
CA PRO A 347 -4.96 -18.90 -15.71
C PRO A 347 -6.14 -18.96 -14.75
N ASN A 348 -7.27 -18.36 -15.13
CA ASN A 348 -8.51 -18.30 -14.35
C ASN A 348 -8.31 -17.77 -12.92
N ARG A 349 -7.31 -16.90 -12.69
CA ARG A 349 -6.97 -16.33 -11.38
C ARG A 349 -8.19 -15.79 -10.61
N VAL A 350 -9.15 -15.18 -11.31
CA VAL A 350 -10.37 -14.58 -10.72
C VAL A 350 -11.28 -15.63 -10.08
N ASP A 351 -11.22 -16.88 -10.53
CA ASP A 351 -12.03 -18.00 -10.03
C ASP A 351 -11.34 -18.81 -8.93
N LEU A 352 -10.08 -18.49 -8.60
CA LEU A 352 -9.29 -19.20 -7.59
C LEU A 352 -9.50 -18.60 -6.20
N ASP A 353 -9.34 -19.42 -5.16
CA ASP A 353 -9.31 -18.94 -3.78
C ASP A 353 -8.16 -17.93 -3.64
N PRO A 354 -8.45 -16.64 -3.37
CA PRO A 354 -7.46 -15.58 -3.44
C PRO A 354 -6.43 -15.66 -2.31
N GLY A 355 -6.60 -16.59 -1.36
CA GLY A 355 -5.63 -16.85 -0.30
C GLY A 355 -5.77 -15.85 0.84
N VAL A 356 -4.71 -15.10 1.12
CA VAL A 356 -4.70 -14.10 2.21
C VAL A 356 -5.20 -12.74 1.73
N SER A 357 -5.16 -12.46 0.42
CA SER A 357 -5.73 -11.23 -0.12
C SER A 357 -7.23 -11.41 -0.38
N VAL A 358 -8.05 -10.47 0.10
CA VAL A 358 -9.35 -10.16 -0.50
C VAL A 358 -9.29 -8.67 -0.78
N GLU A 359 -8.75 -8.32 -1.95
CA GLU A 359 -8.79 -6.96 -2.46
C GLU A 359 -9.91 -6.89 -3.49
N THR A 360 -10.91 -6.04 -3.21
CA THR A 360 -11.85 -5.60 -4.25
C THR A 360 -11.54 -4.13 -4.54
N GLU A 361 -10.89 -3.92 -5.68
CA GLU A 361 -10.67 -2.61 -6.32
C GLU A 361 -12.02 -1.99 -6.67
N ILE A 362 -12.21 -0.67 -6.47
CA ILE A 362 -13.44 0.04 -6.81
C ILE A 362 -13.11 1.31 -7.60
N GLN A 363 -13.83 1.50 -8.71
CA GLN A 363 -13.67 2.57 -9.69
C GLN A 363 -13.67 4.00 -9.12
N ASN A 364 -12.94 4.87 -9.85
CA ASN A 364 -12.79 6.32 -9.69
C ASN A 364 -14.08 7.07 -9.32
N ASP A 365 -14.01 7.91 -8.28
CA ASP A 365 -15.02 8.95 -8.06
C ASP A 365 -14.84 10.18 -8.99
N SER A 366 -15.86 11.03 -9.10
CA SER A 366 -15.84 12.23 -9.96
C SER A 366 -14.83 13.30 -9.51
N ASN A 367 -14.20 13.11 -8.35
CA ASN A 367 -13.22 14.01 -7.74
C ASN A 367 -11.80 13.44 -7.79
N GLY A 368 -11.61 12.27 -8.42
CA GLY A 368 -10.33 11.62 -8.67
C GLY A 368 -9.83 10.70 -7.55
N TYR A 369 -10.62 10.42 -6.51
CA TYR A 369 -10.26 9.44 -5.48
C TYR A 369 -10.63 8.03 -5.91
N GLU A 370 -9.66 7.13 -5.75
CA GLU A 370 -9.89 5.69 -5.77
C GLU A 370 -10.08 5.23 -4.33
N TRP A 371 -11.13 4.44 -4.09
CA TRP A 371 -11.52 4.01 -2.75
C TRP A 371 -11.38 2.50 -2.65
N LYS A 372 -10.71 2.03 -1.61
CA LYS A 372 -10.57 0.62 -1.26
C LYS A 372 -11.49 0.28 -0.11
N ILE A 373 -12.24 -0.81 -0.26
CA ILE A 373 -12.98 -1.42 0.84
C ILE A 373 -12.29 -2.73 1.21
N VAL A 374 -11.90 -2.84 2.46
CA VAL A 374 -11.35 -4.07 3.04
C VAL A 374 -12.34 -4.59 4.07
N MET A 375 -12.83 -5.80 3.84
CA MET A 375 -13.78 -6.45 4.74
C MET A 375 -13.04 -7.41 5.66
N PHE A 376 -13.35 -7.37 6.95
CA PHE A 376 -12.79 -8.26 7.95
C PHE A 376 -13.93 -9.07 8.59
N PRO A 377 -14.17 -10.30 8.09
CA PRO A 377 -15.25 -11.14 8.59
C PRO A 377 -15.19 -11.44 10.09
N GLY A 378 -14.01 -11.35 10.71
CA GLY A 378 -13.80 -11.56 12.15
C GLY A 378 -13.70 -10.28 13.00
N GLY A 379 -13.93 -9.11 12.41
CA GLY A 379 -13.63 -7.82 13.04
C GLY A 379 -12.16 -7.43 12.88
N THR A 380 -11.82 -6.23 13.33
CA THR A 380 -10.49 -5.60 13.16
C THR A 380 -9.80 -5.30 14.49
N ALA A 381 -10.58 -5.13 15.56
CA ALA A 381 -10.12 -4.88 16.92
C ALA A 381 -11.05 -5.54 17.94
N HIS A 382 -10.68 -5.50 19.22
CA HIS A 382 -11.47 -6.08 20.32
C HIS A 382 -12.85 -5.42 20.48
N SER A 383 -13.01 -4.15 20.05
CA SER A 383 -14.30 -3.45 20.01
C SER A 383 -15.30 -4.03 19.00
N ASP A 384 -14.83 -4.91 18.12
CA ASP A 384 -15.56 -5.41 16.95
C ASP A 384 -15.89 -6.90 17.07
N GLU A 385 -15.63 -7.47 18.25
CA GLU A 385 -15.83 -8.87 18.52
C GLU A 385 -17.31 -9.25 18.30
N GLY A 386 -17.54 -10.15 17.33
CA GLY A 386 -18.90 -10.56 16.96
C GLY A 386 -19.49 -9.79 15.78
N PHE A 387 -18.75 -8.89 15.16
CA PHE A 387 -19.14 -8.17 13.94
C PHE A 387 -18.25 -8.56 12.75
N VAL A 388 -18.79 -8.44 11.54
CA VAL A 388 -18.01 -8.22 10.32
C VAL A 388 -17.67 -6.74 10.31
N ALA A 389 -16.38 -6.41 10.22
CA ALA A 389 -15.91 -5.03 10.08
C ALA A 389 -15.70 -4.69 8.60
N ALA A 390 -15.84 -3.42 8.26
CA ALA A 390 -15.63 -2.94 6.91
C ALA A 390 -14.81 -1.65 6.97
N VAL A 391 -13.66 -1.64 6.30
CA VAL A 391 -12.75 -0.50 6.30
C VAL A 391 -12.78 0.12 4.92
N LEU A 392 -13.27 1.35 4.82
CA LEU A 392 -13.18 2.22 3.65
C LEU A 392 -11.93 3.12 3.77
N SER A 393 -10.98 2.96 2.88
CA SER A 393 -9.79 3.83 2.80
C SER A 393 -9.63 4.36 1.37
N PRO A 394 -9.25 5.63 1.16
CA PRO A 394 -8.76 6.07 -0.14
C PRO A 394 -7.46 5.29 -0.47
N ASP A 395 -7.23 4.96 -1.74
CA ASP A 395 -6.00 4.32 -2.16
C ASP A 395 -4.82 5.30 -1.98
N GLU A 396 -3.94 4.98 -1.03
CA GLU A 396 -2.74 5.74 -0.67
C GLU A 396 -1.77 5.89 -1.86
N CYS A 397 -1.87 5.03 -2.88
CA CYS A 397 -1.04 5.10 -4.07
C CYS A 397 -1.41 6.28 -4.98
N ILE A 398 -2.63 6.82 -4.85
CA ILE A 398 -3.19 7.73 -5.84
C ILE A 398 -3.40 9.14 -5.30
N ASN A 399 -3.85 9.37 -4.07
CA ASN A 399 -4.02 10.74 -3.56
C ASN A 399 -3.60 10.88 -2.10
N ARG A 400 -2.77 11.90 -1.82
CA ARG A 400 -2.21 12.16 -0.48
C ARG A 400 -2.91 13.29 0.29
N VAL A 401 -4.11 13.66 -0.15
CA VAL A 401 -5.01 14.56 0.59
C VAL A 401 -6.17 13.70 1.09
N GLN A 402 -6.30 13.49 2.40
CA GLN A 402 -7.40 12.66 2.91
C GLN A 402 -8.72 13.44 2.76
N PRO A 403 -9.71 12.88 2.06
CA PRO A 403 -11.03 13.50 2.00
C PRO A 403 -11.68 13.40 3.39
N ASN A 404 -12.29 14.48 3.85
CA ASN A 404 -13.37 14.39 4.81
C ASN A 404 -14.63 14.00 4.02
N ALA A 405 -15.23 12.85 4.26
CA ALA A 405 -16.38 12.36 3.51
C ALA A 405 -17.47 11.77 4.40
N LYS A 406 -18.74 12.03 4.08
CA LYS A 406 -19.88 11.29 4.61
C LYS A 406 -20.08 10.04 3.81
N CYS A 407 -20.01 8.89 4.45
CA CYS A 407 -20.10 7.60 3.82
C CYS A 407 -21.31 6.84 4.37
N GLN A 408 -21.99 6.09 3.50
CA GLN A 408 -23.08 5.21 3.86
C GLN A 408 -22.84 3.85 3.24
N PHE A 409 -22.90 2.80 4.05
CA PHE A 409 -22.89 1.42 3.59
C PHE A 409 -24.29 0.85 3.73
N SER A 410 -24.79 0.21 2.67
CA SER A 410 -26.14 -0.35 2.61
C SER A 410 -26.11 -1.79 2.13
N VAL A 411 -26.62 -2.74 2.92
CA VAL A 411 -26.76 -4.14 2.53
C VAL A 411 -28.07 -4.32 1.77
N LYS A 412 -28.00 -4.85 0.55
CA LYS A 412 -29.17 -5.12 -0.29
C LYS A 412 -29.72 -6.53 -0.07
N HIS A 413 -31.05 -6.63 -0.07
CA HIS A 413 -31.77 -7.90 -0.11
C HIS A 413 -32.33 -8.18 -1.51
N ARG A 414 -32.74 -9.44 -1.78
CA ARG A 414 -33.26 -9.97 -3.06
C ARG A 414 -34.33 -9.12 -3.78
N LYS A 415 -35.00 -8.21 -3.06
CA LYS A 415 -36.02 -7.29 -3.60
C LYS A 415 -35.49 -5.89 -3.93
N GLY A 416 -34.18 -5.67 -3.89
CA GLY A 416 -33.54 -4.36 -4.09
C GLY A 416 -33.70 -3.38 -2.92
N GLN A 417 -34.33 -3.82 -1.83
CA GLN A 417 -34.51 -3.03 -0.62
C GLN A 417 -33.27 -3.14 0.28
N SER A 418 -32.84 -2.02 0.83
CA SER A 418 -31.80 -1.97 1.87
C SER A 418 -32.31 -2.61 3.16
N VAL A 419 -31.58 -3.57 3.71
CA VAL A 419 -31.95 -4.32 4.93
C VAL A 419 -31.07 -4.01 6.13
N HIS A 420 -29.97 -3.29 5.89
CA HIS A 420 -29.04 -2.79 6.90
C HIS A 420 -28.31 -1.59 6.34
N GLU A 421 -28.22 -0.50 7.10
CA GLU A 421 -27.56 0.73 6.68
C GLU A 421 -26.72 1.28 7.84
N ILE A 422 -25.51 1.74 7.53
CA ILE A 422 -24.63 2.43 8.48
C ILE A 422 -24.07 3.67 7.81
N ASP A 423 -24.25 4.81 8.48
CA ASP A 423 -23.67 6.09 8.12
C ASP A 423 -22.44 6.37 8.99
N PHE A 424 -21.39 6.93 8.40
CA PHE A 424 -20.19 7.35 9.12
C PHE A 424 -19.49 8.51 8.41
N ASP A 425 -18.78 9.33 9.19
CA ASP A 425 -17.89 10.36 8.67
C ASP A 425 -16.47 9.77 8.53
N TYR A 426 -15.79 10.02 7.43
CA TYR A 426 -14.40 9.62 7.17
C TYR A 426 -13.51 10.88 7.16
N PRO A 427 -12.31 10.86 7.76
CA PRO A 427 -11.94 9.97 8.86
C PRO A 427 -12.83 10.28 10.08
N MET A 428 -13.21 9.26 10.85
CA MET A 428 -13.94 9.51 12.11
C MET A 428 -13.05 10.30 13.09
N LYS A 429 -13.65 11.03 14.04
CA LYS A 429 -12.92 11.87 15.03
C LYS A 429 -11.89 11.10 15.88
N ASP A 430 -11.94 9.78 15.89
CA ASP A 430 -11.05 8.86 16.59
C ASP A 430 -10.14 8.03 15.67
N GLY A 431 -10.14 8.31 14.36
CA GLY A 431 -9.37 7.59 13.36
C GLY A 431 -9.93 6.21 12.98
N SER A 432 -11.17 5.91 13.40
CA SER A 432 -11.81 4.62 13.12
C SER A 432 -12.56 4.63 11.77
N VAL A 433 -12.53 3.52 11.05
CA VAL A 433 -13.21 3.33 9.76
C VAL A 433 -14.12 2.10 9.87
N ALA A 434 -15.44 2.33 9.93
CA ALA A 434 -16.56 1.37 10.01
C ALA A 434 -16.27 -0.05 10.60
N HIS A 435 -15.70 -0.07 11.79
CA HIS A 435 -15.27 -1.27 12.51
C HIS A 435 -16.41 -2.20 13.00
N ASN A 436 -17.68 -1.76 12.97
CA ASN A 436 -18.86 -2.54 13.44
C ASN A 436 -19.94 -2.67 12.36
N PHE A 437 -19.56 -3.13 11.17
CA PHE A 437 -20.44 -3.08 10.00
C PHE A 437 -21.69 -3.96 10.13
N ILE A 438 -21.60 -5.25 10.46
CA ILE A 438 -22.80 -6.09 10.68
C ILE A 438 -22.52 -7.19 11.69
N ARG A 439 -23.45 -7.47 12.62
CA ARG A 439 -23.26 -8.57 13.58
C ARG A 439 -23.20 -9.90 12.84
N ARG A 440 -22.18 -10.71 13.15
CA ARG A 440 -22.06 -12.08 12.64
C ARG A 440 -23.26 -12.93 13.04
N SER A 441 -23.79 -12.74 14.25
CA SER A 441 -25.01 -13.42 14.70
C SER A 441 -26.21 -13.16 13.79
N ASP A 442 -26.28 -11.97 13.19
CA ASP A 442 -27.41 -11.59 12.35
C ASP A 442 -27.26 -12.17 10.95
N LEU A 443 -26.03 -12.19 10.41
CA LEU A 443 -25.70 -12.90 9.16
C LEU A 443 -25.93 -14.41 9.26
N ILE A 444 -25.47 -15.03 10.35
CA ILE A 444 -25.57 -16.48 10.57
C ILE A 444 -27.01 -16.88 10.95
N GLY A 445 -27.69 -16.06 11.76
CA GLY A 445 -29.03 -16.34 12.26
C GLY A 445 -30.14 -16.02 11.26
N ASN A 446 -29.92 -15.11 10.31
CA ASN A 446 -30.91 -14.69 9.31
C ASN A 446 -30.29 -14.54 7.91
N PRO A 447 -29.67 -15.60 7.35
CA PRO A 447 -28.93 -15.50 6.10
C PRO A 447 -29.81 -15.10 4.92
N ASP A 448 -31.07 -15.57 4.85
CA ASP A 448 -32.02 -15.18 3.79
C ASP A 448 -32.31 -13.67 3.77
N LYS A 449 -32.11 -12.98 4.90
CA LYS A 449 -32.33 -11.55 5.03
C LYS A 449 -31.15 -10.75 4.46
N TYR A 450 -29.92 -11.24 4.60
CA TYR A 450 -28.70 -10.47 4.33
C TYR A 450 -27.88 -10.99 3.14
N LEU A 451 -28.09 -12.24 2.73
CA LEU A 451 -27.35 -12.87 1.65
C LEU A 451 -28.25 -13.05 0.43
N ILE A 452 -27.76 -12.61 -0.72
CA ILE A 452 -28.35 -12.90 -2.03
C ILE A 452 -27.42 -13.89 -2.73
N ASP A 453 -27.92 -15.10 -2.96
CA ASP A 453 -27.18 -16.18 -3.62
C ASP A 453 -25.85 -16.47 -2.92
N ASN A 454 -25.92 -16.53 -1.58
CA ASN A 454 -24.78 -16.72 -0.69
C ASN A 454 -23.75 -15.58 -0.70
N CYS A 455 -24.03 -14.44 -1.33
CA CYS A 455 -23.16 -13.28 -1.31
C CYS A 455 -23.74 -12.13 -0.50
N LEU A 456 -22.87 -11.35 0.15
CA LEU A 456 -23.26 -10.09 0.79
C LEU A 456 -23.17 -8.98 -0.26
N HIS A 457 -24.31 -8.36 -0.59
CA HIS A 457 -24.37 -7.27 -1.56
C HIS A 457 -24.36 -5.94 -0.83
N ILE A 458 -23.32 -5.12 -1.05
CA ILE A 458 -23.10 -3.86 -0.33
C ILE A 458 -23.07 -2.72 -1.35
N ASP A 459 -23.98 -1.76 -1.17
CA ASP A 459 -23.90 -0.46 -1.83
C ASP A 459 -23.17 0.54 -0.94
N VAL A 460 -22.30 1.34 -1.55
CA VAL A 460 -21.54 2.36 -0.84
C VAL A 460 -21.76 3.71 -1.49
N SER A 461 -22.26 4.65 -0.70
CA SER A 461 -22.43 6.05 -1.08
C SER A 461 -21.38 6.88 -0.37
N ILE A 462 -20.62 7.69 -1.11
CA ILE A 462 -19.58 8.55 -0.56
C ILE A 462 -19.88 9.99 -0.99
N GLN A 463 -19.95 10.90 -0.01
CA GLN A 463 -20.13 12.32 -0.22
C GLN A 463 -18.96 13.07 0.41
N ILE A 464 -18.06 13.60 -0.42
CA ILE A 464 -16.94 14.41 0.08
C ILE A 464 -17.48 15.74 0.65
N VAL A 465 -17.13 16.01 1.90
CA VAL A 465 -17.51 17.20 2.68
C VAL A 465 -16.40 18.27 2.63
N GLU A 466 -15.13 17.89 2.77
CA GLU A 466 -13.96 18.79 2.73
C GLU A 466 -12.68 17.99 2.38
N ARG A 467 -11.58 18.63 1.99
CA ARG A 467 -10.28 17.96 1.75
C ARG A 467 -9.32 18.33 2.89
N ALA A 468 -8.86 17.36 3.66
CA ALA A 468 -7.96 17.56 4.79
C ALA A 468 -6.53 17.11 4.46
N VAL A 469 -5.55 17.96 4.78
CA VAL A 469 -4.13 17.63 4.69
C VAL A 469 -3.73 16.92 5.98
N VAL A 470 -3.33 15.65 5.90
CA VAL A 470 -2.84 14.91 7.06
C VAL A 470 -1.32 15.05 7.14
N ASP A 471 -0.87 15.47 8.32
CA ASP A 471 0.51 15.79 8.68
C ASP A 471 1.37 14.51 8.77
N PHE A 472 1.64 13.87 7.63
CA PHE A 472 2.31 12.56 7.57
C PHE A 472 3.60 12.56 6.75
N GLU A 473 4.52 13.53 6.92
CA GLU A 473 5.88 13.42 6.36
C GLU A 473 6.98 14.15 7.16
N TYR A 474 7.11 13.91 8.47
CA TYR A 474 8.35 14.28 9.18
C TYR A 474 9.50 13.29 8.91
N ASN A 475 9.22 11.97 8.89
CA ASN A 475 10.27 10.95 8.83
C ASN A 475 10.79 10.64 7.42
N ARG A 476 10.02 10.96 6.37
CA ARG A 476 10.42 10.69 4.97
C ARG A 476 11.22 11.84 4.39
N LEU A 477 10.83 13.09 4.68
CA LEU A 477 11.62 14.30 4.39
C LEU A 477 13.02 14.21 5.02
N MET A 478 13.10 13.75 6.28
CA MET A 478 14.37 13.55 7.00
C MET A 478 15.26 12.44 6.42
N SER A 479 14.72 11.54 5.59
CA SER A 479 15.49 10.48 4.94
C SER A 479 16.13 10.91 3.62
N LEU A 480 15.55 11.93 2.95
CA LEU A 480 16.08 12.56 1.74
C LEU A 480 17.21 13.55 2.07
N LEU A 481 17.18 14.12 3.28
CA LEU A 481 18.14 15.09 3.77
C LEU A 481 19.23 14.38 4.57
N GLY A 482 20.46 14.33 4.04
CA GLY A 482 21.59 13.60 4.64
C GLY A 482 21.83 13.90 6.13
N LYS A 483 22.48 12.94 6.81
CA LYS A 483 22.75 12.85 8.28
C LYS A 483 23.31 14.10 8.99
N ASN A 484 23.70 15.16 8.29
CA ASN A 484 24.30 16.35 8.89
C ASN A 484 23.28 17.39 9.37
N MET A 485 22.00 17.34 8.98
CA MET A 485 21.02 18.37 9.38
C MET A 485 20.41 18.17 10.77
N VAL A 486 20.23 16.92 11.23
CA VAL A 486 19.60 16.63 12.54
C VAL A 486 20.49 17.08 13.71
N ALA A 487 21.81 17.17 13.50
CA ALA A 487 22.74 17.68 14.51
C ALA A 487 22.61 19.21 14.74
N HIS A 488 22.13 19.96 13.74
CA HIS A 488 21.95 21.42 13.84
C HIS A 488 20.60 21.82 14.45
N TYR A 489 19.54 21.02 14.25
CA TYR A 489 18.20 21.32 14.76
C TYR A 489 18.14 21.37 16.30
N ASN A 490 18.81 20.42 16.97
CA ASN A 490 18.78 20.33 18.44
C ASN A 490 19.74 21.30 19.15
N ALA A 491 20.72 21.86 18.44
CA ALA A 491 21.72 22.76 19.03
C ALA A 491 21.34 24.25 18.96
N PHE A 492 20.37 24.62 18.10
CA PHE A 492 20.09 26.02 17.76
C PHE A 492 18.62 26.45 17.94
N GLY A 493 17.77 25.66 18.59
CA GLY A 493 16.33 25.94 18.74
C GLY A 493 15.96 27.31 19.32
N GLU A 494 16.87 28.00 20.02
CA GLU A 494 16.68 29.37 20.52
C GLU A 494 17.15 30.49 19.55
N TYR A 495 17.83 30.14 18.46
CA TYR A 495 18.42 31.07 17.47
C TYR A 495 17.80 31.02 16.08
N ILE A 496 16.89 30.06 15.81
CA ILE A 496 16.37 29.77 14.45
C ILE A 496 15.12 30.61 14.09
N TYR A 497 14.47 31.29 15.04
CA TYR A 497 13.41 32.25 14.69
C TYR A 497 14.01 33.62 14.36
N PRO A 498 13.83 34.16 13.13
CA PRO A 498 14.24 35.51 12.80
C PRO A 498 13.28 36.55 13.42
N MET A 499 12.98 36.49 14.72
CA MET A 499 11.96 37.36 15.34
C MET A 499 12.20 37.69 16.83
N SER A 500 13.45 37.72 17.30
CA SER A 500 13.74 38.36 18.59
C SER A 500 14.50 39.68 18.36
N PRO A 501 13.98 40.84 18.79
CA PRO A 501 14.64 42.15 18.67
C PRO A 501 16.01 42.27 19.36
N ARG A 502 16.59 41.18 19.88
CA ARG A 502 17.61 41.25 20.92
C ARG A 502 19.03 40.81 20.56
N ASN A 503 19.33 40.35 19.35
CA ASN A 503 20.74 40.10 18.99
C ASN A 503 21.02 40.30 17.50
N GLY A 504 21.76 41.35 17.13
CA GLY A 504 22.61 41.37 15.93
C GLY A 504 21.98 41.67 14.55
N ALA A 505 20.65 41.69 14.40
CA ALA A 505 20.01 41.96 13.11
C ALA A 505 20.26 43.41 12.62
N ASP A 506 20.91 43.56 11.46
CA ASP A 506 21.30 44.83 10.85
C ASP A 506 20.53 45.16 9.55
N LEU A 507 19.58 44.30 9.17
CA LEU A 507 18.75 44.42 7.97
C LEU A 507 17.26 44.31 8.32
N ILE A 508 16.43 45.13 7.68
CA ILE A 508 14.97 45.15 7.81
C ILE A 508 14.36 45.04 6.42
N PHE A 509 13.58 44.00 6.19
CA PHE A 509 12.74 43.87 5.01
C PHE A 509 11.36 44.43 5.32
N LYS A 510 10.97 45.46 4.58
CA LYS A 510 9.61 46.00 4.61
C LYS A 510 8.80 45.33 3.50
N ILE A 511 7.91 44.42 3.90
CA ILE A 511 7.04 43.70 2.98
C ILE A 511 5.83 44.59 2.68
N GLN A 512 5.75 45.07 1.44
CA GLN A 512 4.74 46.06 1.04
C GLN A 512 3.33 45.49 1.07
N ILE A 513 3.19 44.20 0.73
CA ILE A 513 1.93 43.48 0.89
C ILE A 513 1.77 43.17 2.38
N GLY A 514 0.77 43.77 3.03
CA GLY A 514 0.50 43.58 4.47
C GLY A 514 1.21 44.56 5.41
N ASP A 515 2.11 45.42 4.91
CA ASP A 515 2.89 46.42 5.68
C ASP A 515 3.62 45.82 6.91
N GLU A 516 4.20 44.63 6.75
CA GLU A 516 4.96 43.95 7.80
C GLU A 516 6.47 44.19 7.66
N MET A 517 7.17 44.22 8.80
CA MET A 517 8.62 44.38 8.85
C MET A 517 9.28 43.12 9.42
N LEU A 518 10.17 42.52 8.65
CA LEU A 518 10.94 41.33 9.04
C LEU A 518 12.41 41.71 9.23
N ARG A 519 13.00 41.31 10.36
CA ARG A 519 14.41 41.61 10.68
C ARG A 519 15.32 40.45 10.26
N ALA A 520 16.49 40.77 9.73
CA ALA A 520 17.48 39.81 9.27
C ALA A 520 18.92 40.29 9.52
N HIS A 521 19.88 39.39 9.27
CA HIS A 521 21.31 39.62 9.35
C HIS A 521 21.86 39.63 7.93
N SER A 522 22.39 40.78 7.50
CA SER A 522 22.98 40.96 6.16
C SER A 522 24.05 39.93 5.86
N LEU A 523 24.80 39.47 6.87
CA LEU A 523 25.84 38.44 6.73
C LEU A 523 25.28 37.09 6.25
N ILE A 524 24.13 36.66 6.79
CA ILE A 524 23.51 35.37 6.45
C ILE A 524 22.90 35.47 5.05
N ILE A 525 22.21 36.58 4.75
CA ILE A 525 21.62 36.81 3.43
C ILE A 525 22.72 36.87 2.35
N ASN A 526 23.82 37.58 2.60
CA ASN A 526 24.96 37.64 1.66
C ASN A 526 25.60 36.28 1.39
N ALA A 527 25.58 35.36 2.36
CA ALA A 527 26.18 34.04 2.23
C ALA A 527 25.25 33.06 1.48
N ASN A 528 23.96 33.10 1.79
CA ASN A 528 23.01 32.04 1.44
C ASN A 528 21.96 32.47 0.40
N ALA A 529 21.86 33.77 0.06
CA ALA A 529 20.95 34.29 -0.95
C ALA A 529 21.57 35.49 -1.71
N PRO A 530 22.57 35.27 -2.60
CA PRO A 530 23.31 36.34 -3.26
C PRO A 530 22.44 37.30 -4.08
N ILE A 531 21.41 36.81 -4.77
CA ILE A 531 20.48 37.65 -5.56
C ILE A 531 19.63 38.53 -4.65
N LEU A 532 19.16 38.00 -3.51
CA LEU A 532 18.49 38.83 -2.51
C LEU A 532 19.43 39.87 -1.91
N ALA A 533 20.72 39.54 -1.73
CA ALA A 533 21.72 40.47 -1.24
C ALA A 533 21.99 41.66 -2.18
N GLU A 534 21.76 41.51 -3.49
CA GLU A 534 21.89 42.62 -4.45
C GLU A 534 20.84 43.73 -4.21
N SER A 535 19.74 43.42 -3.52
CA SER A 535 18.68 44.40 -3.23
C SER A 535 19.10 45.46 -2.21
N TYR A 536 20.29 45.33 -1.60
CA TYR A 536 20.85 46.33 -0.70
C TYR A 536 22.37 46.45 -0.82
N LYS A 537 22.91 47.59 -0.42
CA LYS A 537 24.36 47.82 -0.31
C LYS A 537 24.68 48.27 1.11
N LYS A 538 25.60 47.58 1.77
CA LYS A 538 26.05 47.94 3.11
C LYS A 538 26.89 49.22 3.04
N THR A 539 26.30 50.34 3.45
CA THR A 539 26.97 51.64 3.57
C THR A 539 26.89 52.11 5.01
N ASP A 540 27.96 51.85 5.77
CA ASP A 540 28.15 52.20 7.18
C ASP A 540 27.08 51.71 8.19
N ASN A 541 27.36 51.86 9.49
CA ASN A 541 26.69 51.22 10.64
C ASN A 541 25.20 51.60 10.89
N SER A 542 24.43 51.99 9.87
CA SER A 542 22.97 52.22 9.97
C SER A 542 22.16 50.96 9.65
N GLU A 543 21.00 50.80 10.28
CA GLU A 543 20.01 49.77 9.91
C GLU A 543 19.64 49.91 8.42
N ILE A 544 19.76 48.83 7.65
CA ILE A 544 19.43 48.80 6.23
C ILE A 544 17.95 48.44 6.09
N ILE A 545 17.15 49.27 5.41
CA ILE A 545 15.74 48.99 5.12
C ILE A 545 15.59 48.69 3.63
N VAL A 546 14.95 47.57 3.29
CA VAL A 546 14.74 47.08 1.93
C VAL A 546 13.25 46.85 1.69
N ASP A 547 12.70 47.47 0.65
CA ASP A 547 11.32 47.25 0.24
C ASP A 547 11.18 45.98 -0.60
N ILE A 548 10.32 45.06 -0.16
CA ILE A 548 9.99 43.82 -0.86
C ILE A 548 8.59 43.96 -1.46
N HIS A 549 8.52 43.78 -2.77
CA HIS A 549 7.30 43.84 -3.57
C HIS A 549 6.93 42.46 -4.12
N GLY A 550 5.62 42.21 -4.26
CA GLY A 550 5.09 41.02 -4.95
C GLY A 550 5.09 39.72 -4.14
N THR A 551 5.46 39.76 -2.85
CA THR A 551 5.48 38.57 -1.98
C THR A 551 4.75 38.88 -0.66
N PHE A 552 3.98 37.92 -0.15
CA PHE A 552 3.31 38.03 1.15
C PHE A 552 4.28 37.87 2.32
N PRO A 553 4.03 38.47 3.50
CA PRO A 553 4.93 38.39 4.64
C PRO A 553 5.23 36.95 5.07
N LYS A 554 4.19 36.10 5.09
CA LYS A 554 4.29 34.67 5.41
C LYS A 554 5.23 33.93 4.45
N VAL A 555 5.09 34.14 3.15
CA VAL A 555 5.92 33.52 2.10
C VAL A 555 7.37 33.98 2.20
N PHE A 556 7.57 35.28 2.42
CA PHE A 556 8.92 35.84 2.58
C PHE A 556 9.58 35.34 3.88
N ASN A 557 8.80 35.16 4.95
CA ASN A 557 9.29 34.57 6.19
C ASN A 557 9.71 33.10 6.00
N ILE A 558 8.96 32.30 5.22
CA ILE A 558 9.36 30.93 4.84
C ILE A 558 10.71 30.94 4.11
N LEU A 559 10.87 31.84 3.12
CA LEU A 559 12.13 32.01 2.41
C LEU A 559 13.28 32.35 3.38
N LEU A 560 13.07 33.26 4.33
CA LEU A 560 14.07 33.61 5.33
C LEU A 560 14.41 32.44 6.26
N CYS A 561 13.42 31.69 6.74
CA CYS A 561 13.66 30.50 7.56
C CYS A 561 14.51 29.46 6.80
N TYR A 562 14.25 29.27 5.51
CA TYR A 562 15.06 28.39 4.66
C TYR A 562 16.49 28.93 4.49
N ILE A 563 16.67 30.21 4.19
CA ILE A 563 18.00 30.84 4.03
C ILE A 563 18.84 30.74 5.32
N TYR A 564 18.20 30.78 6.49
CA TYR A 564 18.90 30.75 7.79
C TYR A 564 19.31 29.37 8.23
N ALA A 565 18.43 28.39 8.02
CA ALA A 565 18.51 27.13 8.73
C ALA A 565 18.03 25.94 7.88
N GLU A 566 17.81 26.15 6.58
CA GLU A 566 17.24 25.16 5.65
C GLU A 566 15.91 24.58 6.18
N VAL A 567 15.19 25.38 6.96
CA VAL A 567 13.87 25.01 7.49
C VAL A 567 12.88 25.07 6.34
N LEU A 568 12.31 23.91 6.03
CA LEU A 568 11.34 23.77 4.97
C LEU A 568 9.96 24.30 5.39
N PRO A 569 9.17 24.85 4.45
CA PRO A 569 7.77 25.14 4.70
C PRO A 569 7.04 23.87 5.11
N ASP A 570 6.04 23.99 5.98
CA ASP A 570 5.15 22.86 6.23
C ASP A 570 4.25 22.59 5.01
N LEU A 571 3.61 21.42 5.00
CA LEU A 571 2.81 21.00 3.85
C LEU A 571 1.60 21.91 3.60
N ASN A 572 1.01 22.51 4.65
CA ASN A 572 -0.11 23.42 4.49
C ASN A 572 0.36 24.72 3.84
N ASP A 573 1.49 25.26 4.29
CA ASP A 573 2.14 26.42 3.68
C ASP A 573 2.49 26.14 2.20
N MET A 574 2.95 24.94 1.86
CA MET A 574 3.22 24.55 0.48
C MET A 574 1.93 24.43 -0.36
N LEU A 575 0.85 23.87 0.17
CA LEU A 575 -0.40 23.73 -0.59
C LEU A 575 -1.15 25.06 -0.74
N GLU A 576 -1.11 25.92 0.28
CA GLU A 576 -1.76 27.23 0.28
C GLU A 576 -0.95 28.26 -0.53
N TYR A 577 0.38 28.28 -0.37
CA TYR A 577 1.26 29.30 -0.96
C TYR A 577 2.26 28.76 -1.98
N GLY A 578 2.10 27.52 -2.46
CA GLY A 578 3.12 26.82 -3.27
C GLY A 578 3.58 27.58 -4.50
N ARG A 579 2.66 28.20 -5.25
CA ARG A 579 3.02 29.05 -6.40
C ARG A 579 3.84 30.25 -5.97
N GLN A 580 3.44 30.92 -4.90
CA GLN A 580 4.09 32.12 -4.38
C GLN A 580 5.46 31.79 -3.79
N ILE A 581 5.61 30.61 -3.15
CA ILE A 581 6.90 30.13 -2.66
C ILE A 581 7.82 29.81 -3.84
N ILE A 582 7.34 29.08 -4.85
CA ILE A 582 8.11 28.78 -6.08
C ILE A 582 8.52 30.07 -6.78
N ASP A 583 7.60 31.00 -6.99
CA ASP A 583 7.85 32.28 -7.67
C ASP A 583 8.85 33.14 -6.89
N THR A 584 8.70 33.22 -5.58
CA THR A 584 9.63 33.96 -4.71
C THR A 584 11.01 33.30 -4.66
N ALA A 585 11.08 31.97 -4.55
CA ALA A 585 12.34 31.23 -4.59
C ALA A 585 13.03 31.40 -5.94
N ASN A 586 12.29 31.31 -7.05
CA ASN A 586 12.79 31.54 -8.40
C ASN A 586 13.30 32.98 -8.60
N LYS A 587 12.59 33.98 -8.04
CA LYS A 587 12.99 35.40 -8.09
C LYS A 587 14.32 35.66 -7.39
N TYR A 588 14.64 34.92 -6.33
CA TYR A 588 15.85 35.10 -5.53
C TYR A 588 16.88 33.97 -5.71
N ASP A 589 16.71 33.13 -6.75
CA ASP A 589 17.63 32.06 -7.13
C ASP A 589 17.87 31.02 -6.02
N ILE A 590 16.81 30.66 -5.30
CA ILE A 590 16.81 29.61 -4.27
C ILE A 590 16.27 28.31 -4.88
N ASP A 591 17.02 27.75 -5.83
CA ASP A 591 16.61 26.61 -6.67
C ASP A 591 16.28 25.33 -5.88
N GLU A 592 16.95 25.10 -4.75
CA GLU A 592 16.71 23.93 -3.91
C GLU A 592 15.33 23.99 -3.25
N LEU A 593 14.96 25.13 -2.65
CA LEU A 593 13.63 25.34 -2.07
C LEU A 593 12.55 25.22 -3.15
N LYS A 594 12.78 25.83 -4.31
CA LYS A 594 11.90 25.73 -5.48
C LYS A 594 11.69 24.27 -5.88
N SER A 595 12.76 23.50 -6.03
CA SER A 595 12.72 22.09 -6.44
C SER A 595 12.02 21.21 -5.42
N ILE A 596 12.21 21.47 -4.12
CA ILE A 596 11.56 20.74 -3.04
C ILE A 596 10.06 21.01 -3.05
N VAL A 597 9.65 22.27 -3.11
CA VAL A 597 8.22 22.64 -3.16
C VAL A 597 7.58 22.12 -4.45
N GLU A 598 8.25 22.23 -5.59
CA GLU A 598 7.78 21.67 -6.86
C GLU A 598 7.53 20.16 -6.76
N ALA A 599 8.51 19.39 -6.28
CA ALA A 599 8.40 17.95 -6.13
C ALA A 599 7.24 17.58 -5.18
N GLU A 600 7.07 18.34 -4.10
CA GLU A 600 6.03 18.11 -3.11
C GLU A 600 4.63 18.41 -3.66
N LEU A 601 4.47 19.47 -4.45
CA LEU A 601 3.23 19.79 -5.15
C LEU A 601 2.86 18.72 -6.20
N VAL A 602 3.85 18.25 -6.97
CA VAL A 602 3.65 17.12 -7.90
C VAL A 602 3.23 15.86 -7.14
N ARG A 603 3.92 15.56 -6.03
CA ARG A 603 3.62 14.42 -5.14
C ARG A 603 2.22 14.50 -4.54
N CYS A 604 1.74 15.70 -4.24
CA CYS A 604 0.40 15.96 -3.71
C CYS A 604 -0.70 15.94 -4.77
N ARG A 605 -0.35 15.73 -6.06
CA ARG A 605 -1.27 15.65 -7.18
C ARG A 605 -2.28 16.80 -7.24
N ILE A 606 -1.78 18.02 -7.12
CA ILE A 606 -2.60 19.24 -7.03
C ILE A 606 -3.37 19.59 -8.33
N LEU A 607 -3.16 18.85 -9.42
CA LEU A 607 -3.74 19.17 -10.72
C LEU A 607 -5.13 18.58 -10.87
N ASP A 608 -6.04 19.38 -11.41
CA ASP A 608 -7.37 18.96 -11.81
C ASP A 608 -7.75 19.57 -13.17
N LYS A 609 -8.94 19.21 -13.66
CA LYS A 609 -9.45 19.66 -14.97
C LYS A 609 -9.64 21.17 -15.06
N LYS A 610 -9.71 21.88 -13.91
CA LYS A 610 -9.92 23.32 -13.83
C LYS A 610 -8.60 24.09 -13.77
N ASN A 611 -7.60 23.55 -13.08
CA ASN A 611 -6.37 24.29 -12.78
C ASN A 611 -5.14 23.84 -13.61
N VAL A 612 -5.25 22.75 -14.38
CA VAL A 612 -4.09 22.18 -15.10
C VAL A 612 -3.51 23.12 -16.14
N CYS A 613 -4.35 23.91 -16.83
CA CYS A 613 -3.90 24.91 -17.81
C CYS A 613 -3.04 25.99 -17.13
N ASP A 614 -3.55 26.56 -16.03
CA ASP A 614 -2.84 27.57 -15.23
C ASP A 614 -1.54 27.05 -14.63
N TRP A 615 -1.52 25.79 -14.18
CA TRP A 615 -0.30 25.18 -13.65
C TRP A 615 0.72 24.88 -14.73
N LEU A 616 0.29 24.50 -15.93
CA LEU A 616 1.18 24.29 -17.07
C LEU A 616 1.86 25.59 -17.48
N LEU A 617 1.07 26.67 -17.63
CA LEU A 617 1.59 28.00 -17.98
C LEU A 617 2.57 28.52 -16.92
N PHE A 618 2.21 28.37 -15.65
CA PHE A 618 3.08 28.76 -14.54
C PHE A 618 4.36 27.94 -14.47
N ALA A 619 4.27 26.62 -14.67
CA ALA A 619 5.43 25.75 -14.65
C ALA A 619 6.39 26.05 -15.80
N ASP A 620 5.86 26.43 -16.96
CA ASP A 620 6.68 26.89 -18.08
C ASP A 620 7.37 28.22 -17.78
N SER A 621 6.63 29.21 -17.27
CA SER A 621 7.18 30.54 -16.96
C SER A 621 8.23 30.53 -15.84
N THR A 622 8.11 29.56 -14.91
CA THR A 622 9.05 29.40 -13.78
C THR A 622 10.06 28.28 -13.99
N VAL A 623 10.10 27.62 -15.14
CA VAL A 623 11.02 26.51 -15.44
C VAL A 623 10.91 25.36 -14.41
N CYS A 624 9.68 25.03 -14.01
CA CYS A 624 9.38 23.87 -13.16
C CYS A 624 9.13 22.63 -14.04
N LEU A 625 10.20 21.88 -14.32
CA LEU A 625 10.15 20.75 -15.26
C LEU A 625 9.31 19.57 -14.78
N GLN A 626 9.33 19.26 -13.48
CA GLN A 626 8.54 18.18 -12.90
C GLN A 626 7.05 18.52 -12.94
N MET A 627 6.68 19.74 -12.55
CA MET A 627 5.30 20.21 -12.61
C MET A 627 4.80 20.29 -14.06
N LYS A 628 5.65 20.76 -14.99
CA LYS A 628 5.33 20.79 -16.42
C LYS A 628 5.06 19.39 -16.98
N ASN A 629 5.95 18.43 -16.70
CA ASN A 629 5.78 17.03 -17.13
C ASN A 629 4.54 16.38 -16.50
N TYR A 630 4.26 16.69 -15.24
CA TYR A 630 3.08 16.23 -14.54
C TYR A 630 1.79 16.79 -15.18
N ALA A 631 1.76 18.09 -15.50
CA ALA A 631 0.64 18.71 -16.20
C ALA A 631 0.42 18.16 -17.61
N ILE A 632 1.50 17.95 -18.38
CA ILE A 632 1.41 17.32 -19.71
C ILE A 632 0.83 15.90 -19.61
N SER A 633 1.29 15.12 -18.62
CA SER A 633 0.81 13.75 -18.41
C SER A 633 -0.67 13.72 -18.01
N PHE A 634 -1.09 14.63 -17.13
CA PHE A 634 -2.48 14.82 -16.76
C PHE A 634 -3.35 15.19 -17.97
N LEU A 635 -2.88 16.14 -18.78
CA LEU A 635 -3.59 16.56 -19.99
C LEU A 635 -3.75 15.44 -21.01
N LYS A 636 -2.76 14.55 -21.19
CA LYS A 636 -2.87 13.39 -22.09
C LYS A 636 -4.00 12.44 -21.68
N LEU A 637 -4.16 12.22 -20.37
CA LEU A 637 -5.21 11.34 -19.84
C LEU A 637 -6.60 11.98 -19.88
N HIS A 638 -6.68 13.30 -19.75
CA HIS A 638 -7.94 14.05 -19.62
C HIS A 638 -8.25 14.97 -20.81
N ALA A 639 -7.59 14.77 -21.95
CA ALA A 639 -7.59 15.70 -23.09
C ALA A 639 -9.00 16.10 -23.55
N HIS A 640 -9.90 15.12 -23.68
CA HIS A 640 -11.27 15.35 -24.13
C HIS A 640 -12.08 16.20 -23.14
N GLU A 641 -11.85 16.03 -21.84
CA GLU A 641 -12.58 16.73 -20.79
C GLU A 641 -12.08 18.16 -20.59
N VAL A 642 -10.75 18.35 -20.67
CA VAL A 642 -10.12 19.66 -20.56
C VAL A 642 -10.46 20.51 -21.79
N LEU A 643 -10.43 19.93 -23.00
CA LEU A 643 -10.82 20.61 -24.24
C LEU A 643 -12.31 20.98 -24.29
N ALA A 644 -13.17 20.23 -23.60
CA ALA A 644 -14.59 20.53 -23.47
C ALA A 644 -14.88 21.61 -22.40
N SER A 645 -13.90 21.97 -21.58
CA SER A 645 -14.04 22.97 -20.52
C SER A 645 -13.86 24.41 -21.04
N GLU A 646 -14.40 25.37 -20.29
CA GLU A 646 -14.23 26.81 -20.54
C GLU A 646 -12.76 27.28 -20.42
N HIS A 647 -11.94 26.55 -19.66
CA HIS A 647 -10.51 26.80 -19.43
C HIS A 647 -9.63 26.38 -20.63
N SER A 648 -10.20 25.69 -21.64
CA SER A 648 -9.51 25.42 -22.91
C SER A 648 -9.19 26.70 -23.71
N SER A 649 -9.88 27.80 -23.40
CA SER A 649 -9.65 29.10 -24.02
C SER A 649 -8.30 29.73 -23.64
N GLU A 650 -7.79 29.46 -22.44
CA GLU A 650 -6.49 29.93 -21.94
C GLU A 650 -5.32 29.32 -22.74
N LEU A 651 -5.47 28.09 -23.23
CA LEU A 651 -4.48 27.41 -24.07
C LEU A 651 -4.44 27.94 -25.51
N LYS A 652 -5.46 28.68 -25.95
CA LYS A 652 -5.52 29.22 -27.33
C LYS A 652 -4.45 30.29 -27.60
N GLU A 653 -3.90 30.89 -26.55
CA GLU A 653 -2.83 31.88 -26.68
C GLU A 653 -1.44 31.25 -26.80
N SER A 654 -1.31 29.92 -26.68
CA SER A 654 -0.04 29.19 -26.79
C SER A 654 -0.10 28.06 -27.84
N PRO A 655 0.21 28.35 -29.12
CA PRO A 655 0.10 27.39 -30.23
C PRO A 655 0.95 26.12 -30.10
N GLU A 656 2.08 26.19 -29.40
CA GLU A 656 2.99 25.07 -29.19
C GLU A 656 2.39 24.01 -28.25
N PHE A 657 1.75 24.44 -27.16
CA PHE A 657 1.06 23.56 -26.22
C PHE A 657 -0.19 22.92 -26.84
N MET A 658 -0.92 23.67 -27.67
CA MET A 658 -2.03 23.10 -28.45
C MET A 658 -1.57 22.00 -29.40
N MET A 659 -0.37 22.12 -29.99
CA MET A 659 0.20 21.11 -30.88
C MET A 659 0.62 19.84 -30.12
N GLU A 660 1.27 19.99 -28.95
CA GLU A 660 1.60 18.85 -28.08
C GLU A 660 0.35 18.11 -27.58
N LEU A 661 -0.71 18.86 -27.24
CA LEU A 661 -2.01 18.31 -26.84
C LEU A 661 -2.68 17.53 -27.98
N PHE A 662 -2.67 18.09 -29.20
CA PHE A 662 -3.22 17.45 -30.39
C PHE A 662 -2.48 16.17 -30.76
N LEU A 663 -1.15 16.14 -30.63
CA LEU A 663 -0.34 14.96 -30.91
C LEU A 663 -0.53 13.86 -29.85
N GLY A 664 -0.77 14.25 -28.59
CA GLY A 664 -1.05 13.33 -27.49
C GLY A 664 -2.46 12.73 -27.48
N ALA A 665 -3.42 13.34 -28.16
CA ALA A 665 -4.82 12.89 -28.24
C ALA A 665 -5.09 11.87 -29.37
N ILE A 666 -4.07 11.50 -30.16
CA ILE A 666 -4.18 10.49 -31.22
C ILE A 666 -3.88 9.10 -30.64
N PRO A 667 -4.78 8.12 -30.75
CA PRO A 667 -4.52 6.75 -30.30
C PRO A 667 -3.29 6.14 -31.02
N GLU A 668 -2.45 5.41 -30.28
CA GLU A 668 -1.19 4.82 -30.80
C GLU A 668 -1.40 3.89 -32.01
N HIS A 669 -2.61 3.40 -32.25
CA HIS A 669 -2.94 2.50 -33.36
C HIS A 669 -3.12 3.19 -34.73
N THR A 670 -2.85 4.50 -34.84
CA THR A 670 -3.09 5.29 -36.07
C THR A 670 -1.83 5.86 -36.74
N TYR A 671 -0.63 5.41 -36.33
CA TYR A 671 0.64 5.97 -36.79
C TYR A 671 0.95 5.77 -38.29
N ASP A 672 0.42 4.73 -38.95
CA ASP A 672 0.75 4.44 -40.36
C ASP A 672 -0.07 5.22 -41.40
N SER A 673 -1.24 5.78 -41.04
CA SER A 673 -2.09 6.52 -41.98
C SER A 673 -1.84 8.03 -42.04
N ALA A 674 -1.14 8.60 -41.06
CA ALA A 674 -0.95 10.06 -40.95
C ALA A 674 0.22 10.61 -41.79
N LEU A 675 1.18 9.76 -42.18
CA LEU A 675 2.35 10.19 -42.96
C LEU A 675 2.05 10.49 -44.44
N TYR A 676 0.89 10.09 -44.97
CA TYR A 676 0.50 10.33 -46.37
C TYR A 676 -0.41 11.56 -46.60
N ALA A 677 -0.88 12.25 -45.54
CA ALA A 677 -1.83 13.37 -45.64
C ALA A 677 -1.19 14.76 -45.41
N ASN A 678 0.13 14.88 -45.51
CA ASN A 678 0.89 16.06 -45.09
C ASN A 678 0.92 17.23 -46.10
N SER A 679 -0.01 17.27 -47.07
CA SER A 679 -0.14 18.37 -48.04
C SER A 679 -1.44 19.19 -47.91
N SER A 680 -2.44 18.70 -47.18
CA SER A 680 -3.77 19.32 -47.12
C SER A 680 -4.00 20.21 -45.88
N VAL A 681 -3.29 19.98 -44.77
CA VAL A 681 -3.49 20.74 -43.52
C VAL A 681 -2.84 22.13 -43.56
N ARG A 682 -1.76 22.30 -44.33
CA ARG A 682 -1.12 23.62 -44.54
C ARG A 682 -1.97 24.62 -45.31
N ALA A 683 -3.01 24.17 -46.03
CA ALA A 683 -3.88 25.04 -46.81
C ALA A 683 -5.06 25.63 -46.00
N ALA A 684 -5.42 25.04 -44.86
CA ALA A 684 -6.61 25.44 -44.10
C ALA A 684 -6.38 26.62 -43.12
N PHE A 685 -5.13 26.94 -42.77
CA PHE A 685 -4.80 28.01 -41.83
C PHE A 685 -4.50 29.37 -42.48
N ASN A 686 -4.80 29.54 -43.77
CA ASN A 686 -4.38 30.73 -44.50
C ASN A 686 -5.45 31.31 -45.43
N THR A 687 -6.63 31.67 -44.90
CA THR A 687 -7.50 32.67 -45.57
C THR A 687 -8.35 33.46 -44.56
N ASN A 688 -7.97 34.72 -44.37
CA ASN A 688 -8.84 35.82 -43.95
C ASN A 688 -9.72 36.25 -45.14
N SER A 689 -11.06 36.19 -45.04
CA SER A 689 -11.98 37.20 -45.62
C SER A 689 -13.46 36.86 -45.43
N SER A 690 -14.22 37.88 -45.09
CA SER A 690 -15.68 38.09 -45.02
C SER A 690 -16.49 37.73 -46.28
N ASP A 691 -17.62 37.00 -46.14
CA ASP A 691 -19.02 37.42 -46.43
C ASP A 691 -20.03 36.23 -46.38
N PRO A 692 -21.35 36.47 -46.23
CA PRO A 692 -22.35 35.47 -45.83
C PRO A 692 -23.22 34.95 -46.99
N LEU A 693 -23.47 33.63 -47.08
CA LEU A 693 -24.59 33.08 -47.87
C LEU A 693 -25.16 31.80 -47.24
N GLY A 694 -26.49 31.72 -47.29
CA GLY A 694 -27.35 30.77 -46.58
C GLY A 694 -27.61 29.40 -47.26
N PRO A 695 -28.76 28.76 -46.97
CA PRO A 695 -28.87 27.32 -46.73
C PRO A 695 -29.29 26.51 -47.96
N ASN A 696 -28.83 25.25 -48.07
CA ASN A 696 -29.64 24.05 -48.32
C ASN A 696 -28.79 22.82 -48.75
N ASN A 697 -29.14 21.68 -48.14
CA ASN A 697 -29.17 20.32 -48.71
C ASN A 697 -27.87 19.64 -49.19
N CYS A 698 -27.36 18.67 -48.43
CA CYS A 698 -27.75 17.24 -48.55
C CYS A 698 -26.81 16.34 -47.72
N ASN A 699 -27.39 15.53 -46.84
CA ASN A 699 -26.81 14.30 -46.27
C ASN A 699 -26.75 13.19 -47.34
N PRO A 700 -25.87 12.19 -47.18
CA PRO A 700 -26.29 10.93 -46.55
C PRO A 700 -25.27 10.40 -45.51
N THR A 701 -25.67 10.35 -44.24
CA THR A 701 -25.94 9.12 -43.44
C THR A 701 -24.82 8.10 -43.32
N TRP A 702 -24.20 8.00 -42.12
CA TRP A 702 -24.14 6.76 -41.35
C TRP A 702 -24.54 7.07 -39.90
N SER A 703 -25.64 6.49 -39.47
CA SER A 703 -26.23 6.55 -38.14
C SER A 703 -25.52 5.60 -37.17
N LEU A 704 -25.48 5.91 -35.88
CA LEU A 704 -25.69 4.93 -34.79
C LEU A 704 -25.87 5.63 -33.44
N ALA A 705 -27.12 5.61 -32.96
CA ALA A 705 -27.54 5.54 -31.55
C ALA A 705 -29.05 5.20 -31.57
N PRO A 706 -29.67 4.63 -30.51
CA PRO A 706 -29.13 4.09 -29.25
C PRO A 706 -29.70 2.68 -28.92
N LEU A 707 -29.17 1.97 -27.91
CA LEU A 707 -30.01 1.03 -27.14
C LEU A 707 -29.43 0.71 -25.75
N CYS A 708 -30.18 1.08 -24.72
CA CYS A 708 -30.20 0.43 -23.41
C CYS A 708 -31.11 -0.81 -23.45
N CYS A 709 -30.84 -1.76 -22.55
CA CYS A 709 -31.67 -2.89 -22.09
C CYS A 709 -31.71 -4.16 -22.97
N SER A 710 -31.01 -5.21 -22.52
CA SER A 710 -31.61 -6.55 -22.34
C SER A 710 -30.72 -7.42 -21.43
N VAL A 711 -31.29 -7.83 -20.29
CA VAL A 711 -30.82 -8.93 -19.44
C VAL A 711 -31.80 -10.09 -19.64
N LEU A 712 -31.27 -11.31 -19.51
CA LEU A 712 -31.93 -12.63 -19.35
C LEU A 712 -32.20 -13.42 -20.64
N GLY A 713 -31.60 -14.61 -20.70
CA GLY A 713 -31.90 -15.61 -21.72
C GLY A 713 -31.08 -16.90 -21.67
N MET A 714 -30.83 -17.49 -20.48
CA MET A 714 -30.66 -18.96 -20.35
C MET A 714 -31.15 -19.42 -18.97
N ASP A 715 -32.10 -20.36 -19.01
CA ASP A 715 -32.80 -20.96 -17.87
C ASP A 715 -31.98 -22.05 -17.16
N PRO A 716 -32.33 -22.38 -15.90
CA PRO A 716 -31.55 -23.19 -14.98
C PRO A 716 -31.80 -24.69 -15.14
N TRP A 717 -30.76 -25.51 -15.05
CA TRP A 717 -30.92 -26.91 -14.65
C TRP A 717 -30.72 -27.04 -13.14
N ILE A 718 -31.77 -27.53 -12.50
CA ILE A 718 -31.91 -27.74 -11.06
C ILE A 718 -30.98 -28.88 -10.64
N GLY A 719 -30.05 -28.58 -9.72
CA GLY A 719 -29.42 -29.55 -8.84
C GLY A 719 -29.61 -29.08 -7.41
N THR A 720 -30.56 -29.68 -6.70
CA THR A 720 -30.75 -29.46 -5.26
C THR A 720 -29.64 -30.18 -4.50
N ASP A 721 -28.88 -29.44 -3.70
CA ASP A 721 -28.28 -29.99 -2.49
C ASP A 721 -29.42 -30.15 -1.46
N THR A 722 -29.72 -31.40 -1.13
CA THR A 722 -30.67 -31.83 -0.10
C THR A 722 -29.95 -32.26 1.18
N GLU A 723 -28.95 -31.52 1.62
CA GLU A 723 -28.33 -31.69 2.94
C GLU A 723 -28.48 -30.38 3.70
N GLY A 724 -29.43 -30.31 4.64
CA GLY A 724 -29.74 -29.12 5.41
C GLY A 724 -28.57 -28.55 6.22
N LYS A 725 -27.66 -27.88 5.53
CA LYS A 725 -26.54 -27.09 6.03
C LYS A 725 -26.95 -25.62 5.96
N PRO A 726 -26.58 -24.81 6.96
CA PRO A 726 -26.85 -23.38 6.93
C PRO A 726 -26.14 -22.75 5.70
N PRO A 727 -26.78 -21.78 5.03
CA PRO A 727 -26.17 -21.07 3.91
C PRO A 727 -24.86 -20.38 4.35
N ARG A 728 -23.86 -20.44 3.47
CA ARG A 728 -22.48 -19.97 3.70
C ARG A 728 -22.29 -18.66 2.94
N LEU A 729 -21.52 -17.72 3.47
CA LEU A 729 -21.07 -16.56 2.69
C LEU A 729 -20.01 -17.04 1.68
N ILE A 730 -20.32 -16.98 0.38
CA ILE A 730 -19.50 -17.47 -0.74
C ILE A 730 -18.80 -16.31 -1.49
N GLY A 731 -19.27 -15.07 -1.33
CA GLY A 731 -18.65 -13.89 -1.96
C GLY A 731 -19.24 -12.56 -1.49
N ILE A 732 -18.69 -11.45 -1.98
CA ILE A 732 -19.15 -10.08 -1.70
C ILE A 732 -19.28 -9.37 -3.05
N VAL A 733 -20.40 -8.67 -3.28
CA VAL A 733 -20.67 -7.97 -4.54
C VAL A 733 -21.02 -6.52 -4.24
N ILE A 734 -20.41 -5.57 -4.95
CA ILE A 734 -20.67 -4.13 -4.80
C ILE A 734 -21.50 -3.65 -5.99
N THR A 735 -22.70 -3.11 -5.73
CA THR A 735 -23.72 -2.94 -6.78
C THR A 735 -23.93 -1.51 -7.31
N SER A 736 -23.58 -0.44 -6.58
CA SER A 736 -23.65 0.96 -7.08
C SER A 736 -22.91 1.99 -6.20
N LEU A 737 -22.50 3.10 -6.84
CA LEU A 737 -22.03 4.36 -6.24
C LEU A 737 -22.93 5.51 -6.72
N ALA A 738 -23.51 6.29 -5.79
CA ALA A 738 -24.34 7.45 -6.11
C ALA A 738 -23.70 8.74 -5.58
N ASN A 739 -23.39 9.70 -6.47
CA ASN A 739 -22.79 10.99 -6.11
C ASN A 739 -23.86 12.05 -5.85
N ALA A 740 -23.83 12.72 -4.70
CA ALA A 740 -24.59 13.94 -4.44
C ALA A 740 -23.70 15.19 -4.56
N VAL A 741 -24.21 16.21 -5.26
CA VAL A 741 -23.55 17.48 -5.63
C VAL A 741 -23.02 18.25 -4.40
N VAL A 742 -21.85 18.86 -4.52
CA VAL A 742 -21.26 19.78 -3.53
C VAL A 742 -21.93 21.16 -3.63
N GLU A 743 -22.46 21.68 -2.51
CA GLU A 743 -22.75 23.12 -2.36
C GLU A 743 -21.41 23.87 -2.21
N SER A 744 -21.03 24.62 -3.24
CA SER A 744 -19.83 25.47 -3.22
C SER A 744 -19.97 26.62 -2.22
N ARG A 745 -18.98 26.81 -1.33
CA ARG A 745 -18.73 28.12 -0.72
C ARG A 745 -18.32 29.13 -1.82
N PRO A 746 -18.75 30.40 -1.75
CA PRO A 746 -18.40 31.39 -2.75
C PRO A 746 -16.89 31.70 -2.73
N ASP A 747 -16.36 31.85 -3.94
CA ASP A 747 -14.98 32.23 -4.27
C ASP A 747 -14.64 33.64 -3.72
N PRO A 748 -13.45 33.89 -3.10
CA PRO A 748 -13.10 35.23 -2.63
C PRO A 748 -12.67 36.20 -3.74
N PHE A 749 -12.53 35.75 -5.00
CA PHE A 749 -12.08 36.60 -6.10
C PHE A 749 -13.20 36.94 -7.09
N SER A 750 -14.06 37.87 -6.68
CA SER A 750 -14.79 38.71 -7.64
C SER A 750 -14.81 40.17 -7.14
N GLU A 751 -13.70 40.87 -7.29
CA GLU A 751 -13.72 42.34 -7.30
C GLU A 751 -13.73 42.82 -8.76
N SER A 752 -14.89 43.27 -9.22
CA SER A 752 -14.98 44.25 -10.31
C SER A 752 -15.44 45.58 -9.73
N ILE A 753 -14.55 46.56 -9.81
CA ILE A 753 -14.72 47.98 -9.50
C ILE A 753 -15.95 48.54 -10.25
N THR A 754 -16.91 49.16 -9.55
CA THR A 754 -17.28 50.59 -9.75
C THR A 754 -18.48 51.06 -8.91
N THR A 755 -18.23 52.18 -8.20
CA THR A 755 -19.11 53.33 -7.90
C THR A 755 -20.36 53.17 -7.01
N GLY A 756 -20.23 53.65 -5.77
CA GLY A 756 -20.89 54.92 -5.39
C GLY A 756 -22.19 54.85 -4.59
N LYS A 757 -22.13 55.51 -3.41
CA LYS A 757 -23.18 56.19 -2.63
C LYS A 757 -23.80 55.48 -1.41
N GLU A 758 -23.34 55.98 -0.26
CA GLU A 758 -24.10 56.63 0.82
C GLU A 758 -25.16 55.88 1.66
N SER A 759 -24.92 55.97 2.98
CA SER A 759 -25.89 56.16 4.09
C SER A 759 -26.70 54.92 4.51
N ALA A 760 -27.04 54.66 5.77
CA ALA A 760 -26.84 55.31 7.05
C ALA A 760 -27.36 54.36 8.16
N VAL A 761 -26.74 54.44 9.34
CA VAL A 761 -27.36 54.48 10.69
C VAL A 761 -28.35 53.38 11.12
N GLY A 762 -28.07 52.76 12.28
CA GLY A 762 -29.12 52.59 13.31
C GLY A 762 -29.16 51.31 14.15
N THR A 763 -28.47 51.34 15.29
CA THR A 763 -28.96 50.92 16.64
C THR A 763 -29.67 49.56 16.88
N ARG A 764 -28.95 48.68 17.59
CA ARG A 764 -29.20 48.20 18.98
C ARG A 764 -30.66 47.88 19.39
N ILE A 765 -30.94 46.62 19.80
CA ILE A 765 -31.26 46.18 21.19
C ILE A 765 -31.78 44.72 21.21
N THR A 766 -31.46 44.09 22.35
CA THR A 766 -31.65 42.75 22.89
C THR A 766 -33.07 42.15 22.90
N SER A 767 -33.17 40.82 22.81
CA SER A 767 -33.68 39.88 23.83
C SER A 767 -34.46 38.69 23.23
N THR A 768 -34.09 37.50 23.72
CA THR A 768 -34.72 36.18 23.58
C THR A 768 -35.89 36.02 24.57
N PRO A 769 -36.60 34.86 24.65
CA PRO A 769 -37.10 33.92 23.61
C PRO A 769 -38.57 33.46 23.90
N SER A 770 -39.00 32.38 23.23
CA SER A 770 -40.25 31.58 23.38
C SER A 770 -41.39 32.11 22.48
N GLU A 771 -42.11 31.32 21.68
CA GLU A 771 -42.66 29.97 21.86
C GLU A 771 -42.96 29.29 20.49
N SER A 772 -43.41 28.05 20.61
CA SER A 772 -43.81 27.00 19.67
C SER A 772 -44.78 27.30 18.50
N SER A 773 -44.60 26.47 17.47
CA SER A 773 -45.62 25.70 16.70
C SER A 773 -46.62 26.40 15.77
N SER A 774 -46.57 26.00 14.48
CA SER A 774 -47.68 25.48 13.64
C SER A 774 -48.92 26.39 13.43
N ALA A 775 -49.56 26.54 12.26
CA ALA A 775 -49.58 25.79 11.02
C ALA A 775 -50.33 26.63 9.95
N THR A 776 -50.06 26.32 8.67
CA THR A 776 -51.00 26.20 7.53
C THR A 776 -52.17 27.19 7.34
N GLU A 777 -52.28 27.76 6.13
CA GLU A 777 -53.14 27.23 5.05
C GLU A 777 -53.16 28.16 3.81
N HIS A 778 -53.12 27.56 2.61
CA HIS A 778 -54.11 27.72 1.51
C HIS A 778 -53.60 26.95 0.27
N ARG A 779 -54.15 25.75 -0.08
CA ARG A 779 -55.31 25.48 -1.00
C ARG A 779 -55.15 26.14 -2.39
N LYS A 780 -55.32 25.51 -3.56
CA LYS A 780 -56.21 24.42 -4.08
C LYS A 780 -55.82 24.22 -5.59
N VAL A 781 -55.66 23.03 -6.21
CA VAL A 781 -56.62 21.98 -6.71
C VAL A 781 -56.72 21.90 -8.27
N PHE A 782 -56.44 20.69 -8.81
CA PHE A 782 -56.96 19.96 -10.02
C PHE A 782 -56.61 20.45 -11.46
N SER A 783 -56.41 19.64 -12.53
CA SER A 783 -56.79 18.25 -12.89
C SER A 783 -56.12 17.71 -14.19
N LYS A 784 -56.17 16.37 -14.40
CA LYS A 784 -56.46 15.55 -15.63
C LYS A 784 -55.39 15.08 -16.66
N ASP A 785 -55.35 13.74 -16.81
CA ASP A 785 -55.35 12.81 -17.99
C ASP A 785 -54.35 13.01 -19.15
N CYS A 786 -53.40 12.11 -19.42
CA CYS A 786 -53.43 10.79 -20.12
C CYS A 786 -53.66 10.84 -21.64
N ASP A 787 -52.68 10.31 -22.42
CA ASP A 787 -52.90 9.60 -23.68
C ASP A 787 -51.86 8.48 -23.85
N SER A 788 -52.30 7.44 -24.55
CA SER A 788 -51.96 6.02 -24.51
C SER A 788 -51.08 5.51 -25.67
N PHE A 789 -50.46 4.32 -25.54
CA PHE A 789 -50.44 3.27 -26.59
C PHE A 789 -50.31 1.86 -25.97
N ALA A 790 -51.06 0.89 -26.49
CA ALA A 790 -51.16 -0.49 -26.01
C ALA A 790 -51.12 -1.54 -27.15
N LEU A 791 -50.69 -2.77 -26.78
CA LEU A 791 -50.80 -4.10 -27.42
C LEU A 791 -49.91 -4.40 -28.66
N THR A 792 -49.23 -5.55 -28.74
CA THR A 792 -49.84 -6.90 -28.93
C THR A 792 -48.85 -8.05 -28.65
N VAL A 793 -49.35 -9.15 -28.07
CA VAL A 793 -48.71 -10.49 -27.98
C VAL A 793 -49.08 -11.30 -29.22
N ALA A 794 -48.12 -11.99 -29.86
CA ALA A 794 -48.41 -13.21 -30.63
C ALA A 794 -47.19 -14.13 -30.70
N ALA A 795 -47.38 -15.35 -30.21
CA ALA A 795 -46.55 -16.52 -30.41
C ALA A 795 -46.84 -17.20 -31.76
N ALA A 796 -45.91 -18.07 -32.16
CA ALA A 796 -45.94 -19.20 -33.13
C ALA A 796 -44.78 -19.04 -34.12
N SER A 797 -43.85 -19.98 -34.26
CA SER A 797 -43.92 -21.44 -34.14
C SER A 797 -42.63 -22.04 -33.63
#